data_AF-A0A6J0K0U5-F1
#
_entry.id   AF-A0A6J0K0U5-F1
#
_cell.length_a   1.000
_cell.length_b   1.000
_cell.length_c   1.000
_cell.angle_alpha   90.00
_cell.angle_beta   90.00
_cell.angle_gamma   90.00
#
_symmetry.space_group_name_H-M   'P 1'
#
loop_
_entity.id
_entity.type
_entity.pdbx_description
1 polymer ?
#
loop_
_entity_poly.entity_id
_entity_poly.type
_entity_poly.pdbx_seq_one_letter_code
_entity_poly.pdbx_strand_id
1 'polypeptide(L)'
;MASPAAAASPSLSLNQTSLFHHQTSLITWLKPPSSSSSALFRRKATKRLLPPISAASSSSSTSLSVTTEKPTVHFHGNLIESFESHAGTIKGATFTDNPVERNELSGRKKLFTQDPPWISALFLKGLTKLADQTVKIERKDIDKRKFDSLRRRQVKEETEAWERTVDEYRDLEKEMCEKSLAPSLPYVKHMFLGWFQPLKEVIEREQKLQKNKSKKVRAAYAPHIELLPADKMAVIVMHKMMGLVMSGHEDGCIQVVQAAVSIGIAIEHEVRIHNFLKRSRKNNAEDSEEELKDKQLLRKRVNSLIRRKRIIDALKVVKSEGIKPWGRATQAKLGSRLLELLIETAYVQPPLTQSGDSIPEFRPAFRHKFKTVTKYPGSKLVRRYGVIECDSLLLAGLDKSAKHMLIPYVPMLVPPKRWRGYDKGGYLFLPSYIMRTHGSKKQQDALKDISSKTAHRVFEALDTLGNTKWRVNRKILDVVERLWADGGNIAGLVNREDVPIPEKPSSEDPEEIQSWKWSVRKAKKTNRERHSLRCDVELKLSVARKMKDEEGFYYPHNLDFRGRAYPMHPHLNHLSSDLCRGTLEFAEGRPLGKSGLYWLKIHLANLYAGGVEKLSHDGRLAFVENHLDDIIDSAENAIHGKRWWLKAEDPFQCLAACVILGQALKSPSPYSVISHLPIHQDGSCNGLQHYAALGRDSFEAAAVNLVAGEKPADVYSEISLRVHEIMKKDSNKDPESNPTAALAKILINQVDRKLVKQTVMTSVYGVTYVGAREQIKRRLEEKGVISDERMLFAAACYSAKVTLAALGEIFEAARAIMSWLGDCAKIIASDNHPVRWTTPLGLPVVQPYCRSERHLIRTSLQVLALQREGNTVDVRKQRTAFPPNFVHSLDGTHMMMTAVACREAGLNFAGVHDSYWTHACDVDTMNRILREKFVELYSTPILEDLLQSFQESYPNLVFPPVPKRGDFDLKEVLKSHYFFN
;
A
#
# COMPACT_ATOMS: atom_id res chain seq x y z
N MET A 1 62.35 32.00 -16.14
CA MET A 1 62.86 33.22 -15.45
C MET A 1 62.07 33.44 -14.16
N ALA A 2 62.59 34.27 -13.27
CA ALA A 2 62.14 34.71 -11.95
C ALA A 2 60.65 34.52 -11.52
N SER A 3 60.49 33.96 -10.31
CA SER A 3 59.84 34.51 -9.08
C SER A 3 59.59 36.04 -9.03
N PRO A 4 58.84 36.62 -8.05
CA PRO A 4 58.45 36.09 -6.72
C PRO A 4 56.94 36.25 -6.38
N ALA A 5 56.34 35.77 -5.28
CA ALA A 5 56.76 35.17 -3.98
C ALA A 5 56.95 36.13 -2.76
N ALA A 6 56.43 35.70 -1.59
CA ALA A 6 56.56 36.31 -0.24
C ALA A 6 55.95 37.75 -0.08
N ALA A 7 55.73 38.34 1.12
CA ALA A 7 55.77 37.93 2.54
C ALA A 7 54.66 38.77 3.28
N ALA A 8 53.84 38.28 4.23
CA ALA A 8 54.05 37.77 5.60
C ALA A 8 54.03 38.84 6.74
N SER A 9 53.00 38.75 7.61
CA SER A 9 53.02 39.11 9.06
C SER A 9 53.12 40.63 9.43
N PRO A 10 52.97 41.05 10.72
CA PRO A 10 52.66 40.28 11.93
C PRO A 10 51.44 40.79 12.77
N SER A 11 51.31 40.22 13.96
CA SER A 11 50.38 40.51 15.07
C SER A 11 50.39 41.93 15.65
N LEU A 12 49.30 42.29 16.34
CA LEU A 12 49.39 42.95 17.66
C LEU A 12 48.25 42.50 18.59
N SER A 13 48.52 42.44 19.89
CA SER A 13 47.63 41.93 20.93
C SER A 13 47.57 42.89 22.11
N LEU A 14 46.40 43.05 22.74
CA LEU A 14 46.29 43.63 24.08
C LEU A 14 45.10 43.02 24.83
N ASN A 15 45.33 42.62 26.08
CA ASN A 15 44.32 42.09 26.99
C ASN A 15 43.74 43.23 27.85
N GLN A 16 42.46 43.15 28.24
CA GLN A 16 41.99 43.57 29.56
C GLN A 16 40.67 42.89 29.93
N THR A 17 40.26 42.97 31.22
CA THR A 17 39.35 42.00 31.85
C THR A 17 38.22 42.63 32.69
N SER A 18 37.00 42.12 32.51
CA SER A 18 35.87 42.09 33.46
C SER A 18 34.82 41.12 32.89
N LEU A 19 34.06 40.28 33.61
CA LEU A 19 33.47 40.22 34.96
C LEU A 19 32.01 40.74 35.08
N PHE A 20 31.11 39.76 35.06
CA PHE A 20 29.81 39.63 35.77
C PHE A 20 28.48 40.28 35.31
N HIS A 21 27.53 39.35 35.07
CA HIS A 21 26.12 39.26 35.52
C HIS A 21 24.96 40.16 34.99
N HIS A 22 23.85 39.43 34.74
CA HIS A 22 22.44 39.89 34.71
C HIS A 22 22.02 40.83 33.54
N GLN A 23 20.73 41.03 33.21
CA GLN A 23 19.49 40.67 33.92
C GLN A 23 18.35 40.28 32.97
N THR A 24 17.36 39.50 33.45
CA THR A 24 16.06 39.28 32.78
C THR A 24 15.02 40.29 33.25
N SER A 25 14.23 40.86 32.35
CA SER A 25 13.16 41.81 32.67
C SER A 25 11.75 41.18 32.65
N LEU A 26 10.93 41.56 33.64
CA LEU A 26 9.47 41.42 33.66
C LEU A 26 8.84 42.80 33.47
N ILE A 27 7.61 42.85 32.94
CA ILE A 27 6.68 43.98 33.10
C ILE A 27 5.27 43.41 33.40
N THR A 28 4.54 44.04 34.33
CA THR A 28 3.25 43.57 34.86
C THR A 28 2.32 44.73 35.26
N TRP A 29 1.02 44.60 35.00
CA TRP A 29 -0.10 45.37 35.59
C TRP A 29 -1.39 44.53 35.50
N LEU A 30 -2.48 44.76 36.27
CA LEU A 30 -2.68 45.70 37.38
C LEU A 30 -3.27 44.99 38.63
N LYS A 31 -4.51 45.28 39.06
CA LYS A 31 -5.16 44.74 40.28
C LYS A 31 -6.71 44.72 40.21
N PRO A 32 -7.42 44.06 41.16
CA PRO A 32 -8.87 43.80 41.13
C PRO A 32 -9.69 44.76 42.03
N PRO A 33 -10.96 44.41 42.35
CA PRO A 33 -11.34 44.36 43.77
C PRO A 33 -12.04 43.06 44.24
N SER A 34 -12.33 43.05 45.54
CA SER A 34 -12.95 42.01 46.39
C SER A 34 -14.48 41.86 46.16
N SER A 35 -15.28 41.02 46.85
CA SER A 35 -15.17 40.26 48.12
C SER A 35 -16.06 38.98 48.04
N SER A 36 -16.32 38.13 49.05
CA SER A 36 -16.09 38.15 50.51
C SER A 36 -15.83 36.71 51.05
N SER A 37 -16.39 36.30 52.21
CA SER A 37 -16.33 34.94 52.77
C SER A 37 -17.62 34.59 53.55
N SER A 38 -17.97 33.30 53.60
CA SER A 38 -18.70 32.67 54.72
C SER A 38 -18.71 31.14 54.54
N ALA A 39 -19.01 30.40 55.61
CA ALA A 39 -19.12 28.94 55.63
C ALA A 39 -20.23 28.50 56.58
N LEU A 40 -20.75 27.27 56.43
CA LEU A 40 -21.12 26.29 57.49
C LEU A 40 -22.20 25.28 57.03
N PHE A 41 -22.06 24.06 57.56
CA PHE A 41 -23.03 22.94 57.70
C PHE A 41 -24.53 23.18 57.43
N ARG A 42 -25.17 22.19 56.78
CA ARG A 42 -25.99 21.16 57.50
C ARG A 42 -26.39 19.93 56.67
N ARG A 43 -26.78 18.86 57.39
CA ARG A 43 -27.36 17.60 56.87
C ARG A 43 -28.90 17.64 56.88
N LYS A 44 -29.54 17.02 55.88
CA LYS A 44 -30.75 16.13 55.92
C LYS A 44 -31.10 15.78 54.46
N ALA A 45 -31.45 14.57 54.00
CA ALA A 45 -31.93 13.29 54.55
C ALA A 45 -33.46 13.02 54.44
N THR A 46 -33.78 12.01 53.61
CA THR A 46 -34.91 11.04 53.66
C THR A 46 -36.34 11.37 53.18
N LYS A 47 -36.89 10.36 52.47
CA LYS A 47 -38.30 10.01 52.12
C LYS A 47 -38.98 10.90 51.06
N ARG A 48 -39.45 10.34 49.91
CA ARG A 48 -40.49 9.30 49.65
C ARG A 48 -41.92 9.76 49.94
N LEU A 49 -42.74 9.84 48.88
CA LEU A 49 -44.08 9.22 48.78
C LEU A 49 -44.53 9.20 47.30
N LEU A 50 -45.47 8.31 46.97
CA LEU A 50 -46.19 8.21 45.68
C LEU A 50 -47.72 8.26 45.97
N PRO A 51 -48.59 8.04 44.96
CA PRO A 51 -49.54 9.00 44.38
C PRO A 51 -50.94 8.94 45.07
N PRO A 52 -52.04 9.50 44.51
CA PRO A 52 -52.82 8.73 43.51
C PRO A 52 -53.73 9.50 42.49
N ILE A 53 -53.90 8.91 41.29
CA ILE A 53 -55.18 8.64 40.57
C ILE A 53 -56.14 9.77 40.07
N SER A 54 -56.75 9.50 38.90
CA SER A 54 -58.01 10.02 38.29
C SER A 54 -58.05 11.40 37.59
N ALA A 55 -58.85 11.62 36.53
CA ALA A 55 -59.49 10.69 35.55
C ALA A 55 -60.11 11.47 34.34
N ALA A 56 -60.48 10.72 33.28
CA ALA A 56 -61.41 11.09 32.18
C ALA A 56 -60.96 12.22 31.20
N SER A 57 -61.24 12.20 29.88
CA SER A 57 -61.80 11.20 28.93
C SER A 57 -61.46 11.66 27.48
N SER A 58 -61.88 11.10 26.32
CA SER A 58 -62.93 10.13 25.96
C SER A 58 -62.67 9.39 24.62
N SER A 59 -63.72 8.74 24.11
CA SER A 59 -64.06 8.21 22.76
C SER A 59 -63.50 8.91 21.49
N SER A 60 -63.45 8.29 20.30
CA SER A 60 -63.90 6.95 19.81
C SER A 60 -63.00 6.52 18.62
N SER A 61 -62.76 5.26 18.23
CA SER A 61 -63.35 3.91 18.44
C SER A 61 -64.34 3.42 17.36
N THR A 62 -63.84 2.66 16.38
CA THR A 62 -64.58 1.51 15.82
C THR A 62 -63.61 0.43 15.31
N SER A 63 -63.81 -0.80 15.80
CA SER A 63 -63.43 -2.05 15.14
C SER A 63 -64.67 -2.56 14.36
N LEU A 64 -64.85 -3.79 13.85
CA LEU A 64 -64.21 -5.10 14.01
C LEU A 64 -64.74 -6.00 12.87
N SER A 65 -64.01 -7.03 12.41
CA SER A 65 -64.53 -8.40 12.19
C SER A 65 -63.57 -9.28 11.36
N VAL A 66 -63.75 -10.58 11.50
CA VAL A 66 -63.11 -11.66 10.72
C VAL A 66 -64.23 -12.57 10.24
N THR A 67 -64.13 -13.11 9.03
CA THR A 67 -64.87 -14.30 8.63
C THR A 67 -64.07 -15.11 7.62
N THR A 68 -64.24 -16.43 7.69
CA THR A 68 -63.67 -17.43 6.77
C THR A 68 -64.74 -17.90 5.81
N GLU A 69 -64.41 -18.21 4.56
CA GLU A 69 -65.02 -19.37 3.89
C GLU A 69 -64.24 -19.88 2.67
N LYS A 70 -64.56 -21.11 2.27
CA LYS A 70 -64.22 -21.71 0.96
C LYS A 70 -65.49 -21.74 0.12
N PRO A 71 -65.37 -21.98 -1.20
CA PRO A 71 -66.05 -23.18 -1.70
C PRO A 71 -65.12 -24.12 -2.49
N THR A 72 -65.70 -25.21 -3.00
CA THR A 72 -65.03 -26.27 -3.79
C THR A 72 -66.08 -26.90 -4.72
N VAL A 73 -65.68 -27.80 -5.63
CA VAL A 73 -66.51 -28.72 -6.47
C VAL A 73 -66.78 -28.30 -7.93
N HIS A 74 -66.07 -29.00 -8.83
CA HIS A 74 -66.43 -29.60 -10.13
C HIS A 74 -67.59 -29.10 -11.03
N PHE A 75 -67.40 -29.15 -12.37
CA PHE A 75 -67.89 -30.28 -13.20
C PHE A 75 -67.17 -30.40 -14.58
N HIS A 76 -67.64 -31.32 -15.44
CA HIS A 76 -67.06 -31.83 -16.73
C HIS A 76 -66.92 -30.79 -17.88
N GLY A 77 -66.27 -31.06 -19.03
CA GLY A 77 -65.45 -32.21 -19.48
C GLY A 77 -65.54 -32.51 -21.00
N ASN A 78 -64.54 -33.26 -21.52
CA ASN A 78 -64.43 -33.94 -22.84
C ASN A 78 -64.62 -33.18 -24.19
N LEU A 79 -63.57 -33.26 -25.04
CA LEU A 79 -63.54 -33.55 -26.51
C LEU A 79 -62.03 -33.65 -26.91
N ILE A 80 -61.46 -34.44 -27.84
CA ILE A 80 -61.91 -35.38 -28.90
C ILE A 80 -62.44 -34.67 -30.17
N GLU A 81 -61.85 -34.79 -31.38
CA GLU A 81 -60.53 -35.32 -31.78
C GLU A 81 -59.87 -34.33 -32.81
N SER A 82 -59.33 -34.58 -34.02
CA SER A 82 -59.04 -35.72 -34.93
C SER A 82 -57.96 -35.30 -35.97
N PHE A 83 -57.14 -36.25 -36.48
CA PHE A 83 -56.65 -36.38 -37.88
C PHE A 83 -55.99 -35.17 -38.64
N GLU A 84 -54.69 -35.24 -39.03
CA GLU A 84 -54.17 -35.52 -40.40
C GLU A 84 -54.03 -34.27 -41.34
N SER A 85 -53.21 -34.20 -42.40
CA SER A 85 -52.18 -35.11 -42.99
C SER A 85 -51.23 -34.38 -43.99
N HIS A 86 -50.08 -35.01 -44.33
CA HIS A 86 -49.26 -34.82 -45.57
C HIS A 86 -48.54 -33.46 -45.83
N ALA A 87 -47.50 -33.31 -46.67
CA ALA A 87 -46.44 -34.21 -47.21
C ALA A 87 -45.30 -33.39 -47.89
N GLY A 88 -44.15 -34.03 -48.22
CA GLY A 88 -43.02 -33.47 -49.00
C GLY A 88 -41.87 -32.89 -48.14
N THR A 89 -40.61 -33.33 -48.13
CA THR A 89 -39.72 -34.12 -49.03
C THR A 89 -39.02 -33.32 -50.14
N ILE A 90 -37.72 -32.99 -49.98
CA ILE A 90 -36.66 -33.09 -51.03
C ILE A 90 -35.28 -33.44 -50.40
N LYS A 91 -34.58 -34.34 -51.10
CA LYS A 91 -33.17 -34.80 -51.13
C LYS A 91 -32.06 -33.86 -50.58
N GLY A 92 -30.87 -34.34 -50.17
CA GLY A 92 -30.33 -35.72 -50.10
C GLY A 92 -28.78 -35.77 -50.10
N ALA A 93 -28.21 -37.00 -50.13
CA ALA A 93 -26.77 -37.37 -50.18
C ALA A 93 -25.93 -37.12 -48.89
N THR A 94 -24.99 -37.99 -48.46
CA THR A 94 -24.56 -39.32 -48.95
C THR A 94 -24.00 -40.18 -47.80
N PHE A 95 -24.10 -41.51 -47.92
CA PHE A 95 -23.52 -42.52 -47.01
C PHE A 95 -22.16 -43.03 -47.49
N THR A 96 -21.33 -43.51 -46.54
CA THR A 96 -20.42 -44.67 -46.77
C THR A 96 -20.32 -45.49 -45.48
N ASP A 97 -20.96 -46.65 -45.44
CA ASP A 97 -20.76 -47.67 -44.40
C ASP A 97 -19.51 -48.52 -44.66
N ASN A 98 -19.05 -49.24 -43.64
CA ASN A 98 -18.38 -50.55 -43.79
C ASN A 98 -18.59 -51.38 -42.50
N PRO A 99 -18.59 -52.72 -42.56
CA PRO A 99 -19.82 -53.40 -42.15
C PRO A 99 -19.70 -54.44 -41.04
N VAL A 100 -20.84 -54.64 -40.37
CA VAL A 100 -21.45 -55.93 -39.97
C VAL A 100 -20.51 -57.09 -39.62
N GLU A 101 -20.61 -57.54 -38.36
CA GLU A 101 -20.99 -58.94 -38.14
C GLU A 101 -21.92 -59.08 -36.91
N ARG A 102 -23.00 -59.86 -37.06
CA ARG A 102 -23.89 -60.30 -35.97
C ARG A 102 -24.01 -61.81 -36.08
N ASN A 103 -23.88 -62.51 -34.96
CA ASN A 103 -24.42 -63.86 -34.83
C ASN A 103 -25.72 -63.80 -34.02
N GLU A 104 -26.80 -64.34 -34.58
CA GLU A 104 -28.07 -64.53 -33.87
C GLU A 104 -28.08 -65.87 -33.13
N LEU A 105 -28.79 -65.94 -31.99
CA LEU A 105 -29.21 -67.23 -31.44
C LEU A 105 -30.57 -67.14 -30.74
N SER A 106 -31.60 -67.50 -31.52
CA SER A 106 -32.94 -67.96 -31.16
C SER A 106 -33.35 -67.95 -29.66
N GLY A 107 -34.29 -67.05 -29.35
CA GLY A 107 -35.65 -67.46 -29.03
C GLY A 107 -35.93 -68.23 -27.72
N ARG A 108 -36.42 -67.50 -26.71
CA ARG A 108 -37.37 -68.04 -25.71
C ARG A 108 -38.33 -66.94 -25.24
N LYS A 109 -39.64 -67.15 -25.42
CA LYS A 109 -40.67 -66.22 -24.89
C LYS A 109 -40.60 -66.19 -23.36
N LYS A 110 -40.43 -64.98 -22.80
CA LYS A 110 -40.74 -64.65 -21.40
C LYS A 110 -41.57 -63.37 -21.39
N LEU A 111 -42.42 -63.21 -20.39
CA LEU A 111 -43.31 -62.05 -20.29
C LEU A 111 -42.48 -60.76 -20.11
N PHE A 112 -42.84 -59.71 -20.85
CA PHE A 112 -42.45 -58.35 -20.48
C PHE A 112 -43.29 -57.92 -19.28
N THR A 113 -42.76 -58.08 -18.07
CA THR A 113 -43.15 -57.21 -16.95
C THR A 113 -42.61 -55.83 -17.24
N GLN A 114 -43.50 -54.86 -17.50
CA GLN A 114 -43.12 -53.49 -17.76
C GLN A 114 -42.65 -52.84 -16.45
N ASP A 115 -41.33 -52.64 -16.30
CA ASP A 115 -40.77 -52.02 -15.09
C ASP A 115 -41.39 -50.64 -14.85
N PRO A 116 -41.87 -50.33 -13.63
CA PRO A 116 -42.48 -49.05 -13.34
C PRO A 116 -41.55 -47.85 -13.66
N PRO A 117 -42.07 -46.74 -14.23
CA PRO A 117 -41.25 -45.59 -14.66
C PRO A 117 -40.35 -44.98 -13.57
N TRP A 118 -40.70 -45.18 -12.29
CA TRP A 118 -39.91 -44.71 -11.16
C TRP A 118 -38.57 -45.46 -10.97
N ILE A 119 -38.45 -46.71 -11.45
CA ILE A 119 -37.19 -47.47 -11.39
C ILE A 119 -36.17 -46.85 -12.35
N SER A 120 -36.56 -46.62 -13.61
CA SER A 120 -35.71 -45.92 -14.58
C SER A 120 -35.33 -44.51 -14.11
N ALA A 121 -36.27 -43.78 -13.48
CA ALA A 121 -35.99 -42.47 -12.91
C ALA A 121 -35.02 -42.50 -11.71
N LEU A 122 -35.06 -43.54 -10.86
CA LEU A 122 -34.07 -43.77 -9.81
C LEU A 122 -32.72 -44.16 -10.39
N PHE A 123 -32.69 -45.01 -11.42
CA PHE A 123 -31.44 -45.46 -12.06
C PHE A 123 -30.74 -44.29 -12.78
N LEU A 124 -31.50 -43.44 -13.49
CA LEU A 124 -30.98 -42.18 -14.05
C LEU A 124 -30.52 -41.20 -12.97
N LYS A 125 -31.25 -41.05 -11.85
CA LYS A 125 -30.79 -40.21 -10.71
C LYS A 125 -29.56 -40.79 -10.02
N GLY A 126 -29.38 -42.10 -10.01
CA GLY A 126 -28.16 -42.78 -9.55
C GLY A 126 -26.99 -42.51 -10.48
N LEU A 127 -27.18 -42.74 -11.78
CA LEU A 127 -26.17 -42.50 -12.82
C LEU A 127 -25.76 -41.03 -12.93
N THR A 128 -26.71 -40.09 -12.92
CA THR A 128 -26.35 -38.66 -12.91
C THR A 128 -25.62 -38.29 -11.63
N LYS A 129 -26.02 -38.78 -10.45
CA LYS A 129 -25.31 -38.53 -9.19
C LYS A 129 -23.91 -39.15 -9.15
N LEU A 130 -23.69 -40.31 -9.78
CA LEU A 130 -22.35 -40.88 -9.98
C LEU A 130 -21.52 -40.06 -10.97
N ALA A 131 -22.08 -39.68 -12.12
CA ALA A 131 -21.41 -38.82 -13.10
C ALA A 131 -21.01 -37.47 -12.47
N ASP A 132 -21.90 -36.87 -11.69
CA ASP A 132 -21.67 -35.64 -10.93
C ASP A 132 -20.53 -35.80 -9.91
N GLN A 133 -20.42 -36.98 -9.28
CA GLN A 133 -19.30 -37.31 -8.39
C GLN A 133 -18.00 -37.54 -9.15
N THR A 134 -18.01 -38.27 -10.26
CA THR A 134 -16.85 -38.48 -11.15
C THR A 134 -16.32 -37.16 -11.68
N VAL A 135 -17.18 -36.30 -12.25
CA VAL A 135 -16.81 -34.96 -12.73
C VAL A 135 -16.28 -34.07 -11.60
N LYS A 136 -16.82 -34.19 -10.36
CA LYS A 136 -16.28 -33.49 -9.18
C LYS A 136 -14.95 -34.05 -8.68
N ILE A 137 -14.59 -35.29 -9.01
CA ILE A 137 -13.27 -35.89 -8.72
C ILE A 137 -12.28 -35.49 -9.81
N GLU A 138 -12.63 -35.66 -11.09
CA GLU A 138 -11.82 -35.28 -12.25
C GLU A 138 -11.47 -33.78 -12.22
N ARG A 139 -12.45 -32.91 -11.95
CA ARG A 139 -12.21 -31.47 -11.80
C ARG A 139 -11.21 -31.17 -10.66
N LYS A 140 -11.34 -31.85 -9.51
CA LYS A 140 -10.38 -31.70 -8.40
C LYS A 140 -8.98 -32.18 -8.77
N ASP A 141 -8.85 -33.25 -9.54
CA ASP A 141 -7.54 -33.74 -9.99
C ASP A 141 -6.95 -32.87 -11.11
N ILE A 142 -7.77 -32.24 -11.97
CA ILE A 142 -7.34 -31.21 -12.92
C ILE A 142 -6.85 -29.96 -12.16
N ASP A 143 -7.64 -29.45 -11.23
CA ASP A 143 -7.29 -28.30 -10.38
C ASP A 143 -6.01 -28.55 -9.58
N LYS A 144 -5.84 -29.78 -9.06
CA LYS A 144 -4.61 -30.23 -8.37
C LYS A 144 -3.41 -30.33 -9.31
N ARG A 145 -3.54 -30.94 -10.49
CA ARG A 145 -2.46 -30.99 -11.51
C ARG A 145 -2.03 -29.57 -11.94
N LYS A 146 -3.00 -28.66 -12.08
CA LYS A 146 -2.79 -27.24 -12.39
C LYS A 146 -2.07 -26.53 -11.25
N PHE A 147 -2.53 -26.71 -10.00
CA PHE A 147 -1.86 -26.21 -8.80
C PHE A 147 -0.43 -26.73 -8.68
N ASP A 148 -0.18 -28.03 -8.89
CA ASP A 148 1.17 -28.61 -8.84
C ASP A 148 2.07 -28.14 -10.01
N SER A 149 1.49 -27.70 -11.13
CA SER A 149 2.21 -27.01 -12.22
C SER A 149 2.57 -25.56 -11.83
N LEU A 150 1.59 -24.76 -11.44
CA LEU A 150 1.79 -23.37 -10.98
C LEU A 150 2.72 -23.29 -9.76
N ARG A 151 2.65 -24.27 -8.86
CA ARG A 151 3.56 -24.38 -7.71
C ARG A 151 4.98 -24.71 -8.13
N ARG A 152 5.21 -25.55 -9.15
CA ARG A 152 6.55 -25.78 -9.71
C ARG A 152 7.09 -24.51 -10.39
N ARG A 153 6.24 -23.75 -11.09
CA ARG A 153 6.60 -22.43 -11.62
C ARG A 153 6.97 -21.44 -10.51
N GLN A 154 6.12 -21.27 -9.48
CA GLN A 154 6.40 -20.39 -8.34
C GLN A 154 7.70 -20.75 -7.62
N VAL A 155 7.99 -22.05 -7.43
CA VAL A 155 9.28 -22.50 -6.90
C VAL A 155 10.40 -21.97 -7.80
N LYS A 156 10.38 -22.28 -9.10
CA LYS A 156 11.40 -21.82 -10.06
C LYS A 156 11.55 -20.30 -10.07
N GLU A 157 10.45 -19.57 -9.95
CA GLU A 157 10.43 -18.10 -9.97
C GLU A 157 10.98 -17.47 -8.70
N GLU A 158 10.77 -18.04 -7.52
CA GLU A 158 11.41 -17.57 -6.29
C GLU A 158 12.87 -18.03 -6.12
N THR A 159 13.24 -19.19 -6.67
CA THR A 159 14.54 -19.83 -6.40
C THR A 159 15.58 -19.64 -7.50
N GLU A 160 15.15 -19.45 -8.74
CA GLU A 160 16.03 -19.37 -9.93
C GLU A 160 15.89 -18.01 -10.65
N ALA A 161 15.32 -16.98 -10.02
CA ALA A 161 15.20 -15.63 -10.59
C ALA A 161 16.53 -15.08 -11.09
N TRP A 162 17.56 -15.09 -10.23
CA TRP A 162 18.91 -14.61 -10.57
C TRP A 162 19.74 -15.65 -11.33
N GLU A 163 19.40 -16.95 -11.27
CA GLU A 163 20.05 -17.99 -12.09
C GLU A 163 19.65 -17.80 -13.56
N ARG A 164 18.35 -17.77 -13.86
CA ARG A 164 17.83 -17.49 -15.21
C ARG A 164 18.30 -16.15 -15.77
N THR A 165 18.45 -15.12 -14.93
CA THR A 165 19.04 -13.84 -15.36
C THR A 165 20.50 -13.99 -15.79
N VAL A 166 21.31 -14.71 -15.01
CA VAL A 166 22.72 -14.96 -15.35
C VAL A 166 22.81 -15.76 -16.66
N ASP A 167 21.91 -16.71 -16.88
CA ASP A 167 21.84 -17.48 -18.12
C ASP A 167 21.36 -16.63 -19.31
N GLU A 168 20.32 -15.80 -19.16
CA GLU A 168 19.90 -14.80 -20.17
C GLU A 168 21.06 -13.87 -20.58
N TYR A 169 21.91 -13.45 -19.64
CA TYR A 169 23.08 -12.62 -19.93
C TYR A 169 24.18 -13.40 -20.67
N ARG A 170 24.46 -14.65 -20.28
CA ARG A 170 25.44 -15.53 -20.96
C ARG A 170 25.00 -15.86 -22.38
N ASP A 171 23.72 -16.14 -22.60
CA ASP A 171 23.16 -16.45 -23.91
C ASP A 171 23.22 -15.23 -24.83
N LEU A 172 22.93 -14.03 -24.29
CA LEU A 172 23.11 -12.77 -25.02
C LEU A 172 24.60 -12.46 -25.32
N GLU A 173 25.52 -12.65 -24.38
CA GLU A 173 26.96 -12.51 -24.63
C GLU A 173 27.42 -13.47 -25.73
N LYS A 174 27.00 -14.73 -25.67
CA LYS A 174 27.29 -15.73 -26.68
C LYS A 174 26.74 -15.33 -28.05
N GLU A 175 25.48 -14.89 -28.12
CA GLU A 175 24.87 -14.45 -29.39
C GLU A 175 25.56 -13.20 -29.97
N MET A 176 26.02 -12.27 -29.12
CA MET A 176 26.83 -11.13 -29.58
C MET A 176 28.18 -11.56 -30.14
N CYS A 177 28.86 -12.52 -29.50
CA CYS A 177 30.11 -13.09 -30.00
C CYS A 177 29.94 -13.90 -31.30
N GLU A 178 28.86 -14.66 -31.43
CA GLU A 178 28.61 -15.54 -32.59
C GLU A 178 28.04 -14.81 -33.82
N LYS A 179 27.29 -13.70 -33.63
CA LYS A 179 26.54 -13.03 -34.72
C LYS A 179 26.91 -11.57 -34.96
N SER A 180 27.80 -10.98 -34.15
CA SER A 180 28.22 -9.56 -34.24
C SER A 180 27.07 -8.54 -34.16
N LEU A 181 25.90 -8.92 -33.63
CA LEU A 181 24.65 -8.13 -33.63
C LEU A 181 24.64 -6.93 -32.65
N ALA A 182 25.79 -6.51 -32.15
CA ALA A 182 25.95 -5.49 -31.12
C ALA A 182 25.20 -4.15 -31.37
N PRO A 183 25.09 -3.63 -32.61
CA PRO A 183 24.34 -2.39 -32.90
C PRO A 183 22.81 -2.52 -32.79
N SER A 184 22.27 -3.74 -32.80
CA SER A 184 20.82 -3.99 -32.84
C SER A 184 20.13 -3.98 -31.45
N LEU A 185 20.91 -4.08 -30.37
CA LEU A 185 20.37 -4.09 -29.01
C LEU A 185 20.02 -2.68 -28.52
N PRO A 186 18.93 -2.50 -27.75
CA PRO A 186 18.65 -1.25 -27.06
C PRO A 186 19.85 -0.80 -26.22
N TYR A 187 20.27 0.46 -26.36
CA TYR A 187 21.54 1.00 -25.83
C TYR A 187 21.85 0.61 -24.37
N VAL A 188 20.86 0.63 -23.47
CA VAL A 188 21.06 0.24 -22.06
C VAL A 188 21.23 -1.28 -21.89
N LYS A 189 20.58 -2.13 -22.69
CA LYS A 189 20.88 -3.58 -22.71
C LYS A 189 22.32 -3.83 -23.16
N HIS A 190 22.77 -3.13 -24.19
CA HIS A 190 24.16 -3.21 -24.66
C HIS A 190 25.16 -2.82 -23.54
N MET A 191 24.92 -1.69 -22.84
CA MET A 191 25.76 -1.31 -21.69
C MET A 191 25.72 -2.32 -20.54
N PHE A 192 24.55 -2.86 -20.18
CA PHE A 192 24.43 -3.89 -19.15
C PHE A 192 25.25 -5.15 -19.46
N LEU A 193 25.29 -5.59 -20.72
CA LEU A 193 26.13 -6.71 -21.16
C LEU A 193 27.62 -6.30 -21.08
N GLY A 194 27.97 -5.13 -21.62
CA GLY A 194 29.35 -4.59 -21.55
C GLY A 194 29.91 -4.41 -20.14
N TRP A 195 29.07 -4.31 -19.11
CA TRP A 195 29.49 -4.28 -17.70
C TRP A 195 29.55 -5.67 -17.04
N PHE A 196 28.84 -6.68 -17.56
CA PHE A 196 28.61 -7.95 -16.86
C PHE A 196 29.90 -8.77 -16.72
N GLN A 197 30.52 -9.18 -17.83
CA GLN A 197 31.76 -9.96 -17.79
C GLN A 197 32.91 -9.23 -17.06
N PRO A 198 33.21 -7.92 -17.30
CA PRO A 198 34.25 -7.21 -16.56
C PRO A 198 34.01 -7.19 -15.03
N LEU A 199 32.79 -6.90 -14.59
CA LEU A 199 32.45 -6.88 -13.17
C LEU A 199 32.55 -8.28 -12.54
N LYS A 200 32.05 -9.31 -13.23
CA LYS A 200 32.15 -10.72 -12.83
C LYS A 200 33.61 -11.13 -12.63
N GLU A 201 34.49 -10.85 -13.59
CA GLU A 201 35.93 -11.17 -13.48
C GLU A 201 36.61 -10.46 -12.30
N VAL A 202 36.28 -9.20 -12.06
CA VAL A 202 36.84 -8.43 -10.93
C VAL A 202 36.33 -8.98 -9.60
N ILE A 203 35.05 -9.38 -9.50
CA ILE A 203 34.51 -10.05 -8.31
C ILE A 203 35.16 -11.42 -8.10
N GLU A 204 35.39 -12.22 -9.16
CA GLU A 204 36.13 -13.48 -9.05
C GLU A 204 37.57 -13.26 -8.57
N ARG A 205 38.26 -12.22 -9.07
CA ARG A 205 39.61 -11.85 -8.63
C ARG A 205 39.62 -11.44 -7.16
N GLU A 206 38.63 -10.66 -6.69
CA GLU A 206 38.49 -10.32 -5.26
C GLU A 206 38.18 -11.57 -4.41
N GLN A 207 37.30 -12.47 -4.85
CA GLN A 207 37.03 -13.74 -4.15
C GLN A 207 38.30 -14.60 -4.03
N LYS A 208 39.05 -14.79 -5.12
CA LYS A 208 40.34 -15.53 -5.13
C LYS A 208 41.38 -14.85 -4.20
N LEU A 209 41.49 -13.52 -4.26
CA LEU A 209 42.39 -12.72 -3.42
C LEU A 209 42.06 -12.81 -1.91
N GLN A 210 40.77 -12.80 -1.54
CA GLN A 210 40.36 -12.89 -0.14
C GLN A 210 40.43 -14.32 0.41
N LYS A 211 40.23 -15.35 -0.44
CA LYS A 211 40.43 -16.76 -0.08
C LYS A 211 41.89 -17.05 0.31
N ASN A 212 42.83 -16.45 -0.42
CA ASN A 212 44.27 -16.67 -0.24
C ASN A 212 44.90 -15.88 0.93
N LYS A 213 44.18 -14.94 1.55
CA LYS A 213 44.68 -14.15 2.70
C LYS A 213 44.52 -14.90 4.02
N SER A 214 45.52 -14.78 4.90
CA SER A 214 45.42 -15.29 6.28
C SER A 214 44.24 -14.68 7.05
N LYS A 215 43.63 -15.46 7.97
CA LYS A 215 42.45 -15.04 8.77
C LYS A 215 42.65 -13.71 9.53
N LYS A 216 43.90 -13.34 9.88
CA LYS A 216 44.22 -12.05 10.53
C LYS A 216 44.24 -10.85 9.57
N VAL A 217 44.29 -11.07 8.26
CA VAL A 217 44.48 -10.05 7.19
C VAL A 217 43.28 -9.96 6.24
N ARG A 218 42.40 -10.97 6.22
CA ARG A 218 41.16 -10.97 5.42
C ARG A 218 40.26 -9.78 5.76
N ALA A 219 39.65 -9.17 4.74
CA ALA A 219 38.73 -8.07 4.92
C ALA A 219 37.47 -8.53 5.68
N ALA A 220 36.82 -7.63 6.43
CA ALA A 220 35.63 -7.96 7.22
C ALA A 220 34.38 -8.35 6.39
N TYR A 221 34.42 -8.22 5.06
CA TYR A 221 33.41 -8.74 4.13
C TYR A 221 33.81 -10.09 3.49
N ALA A 222 35.06 -10.55 3.65
CA ALA A 222 35.59 -11.73 2.98
C ALA A 222 34.80 -13.04 3.25
N PRO A 223 34.31 -13.33 4.47
CA PRO A 223 33.46 -14.50 4.71
C PRO A 223 32.08 -14.41 4.04
N HIS A 224 31.71 -13.26 3.47
CA HIS A 224 30.41 -12.99 2.86
C HIS A 224 30.48 -12.91 1.33
N ILE A 225 31.60 -12.42 0.77
CA ILE A 225 31.79 -12.37 -0.70
C ILE A 225 31.94 -13.77 -1.31
N GLU A 226 32.38 -14.77 -0.53
CA GLU A 226 32.56 -16.16 -0.96
C GLU A 226 31.26 -17.00 -0.96
N LEU A 227 30.14 -16.45 -0.47
CA LEU A 227 28.89 -17.22 -0.26
C LEU A 227 28.00 -17.31 -1.51
N LEU A 228 28.32 -16.59 -2.59
CA LEU A 228 27.57 -16.59 -3.85
C LEU A 228 28.54 -16.55 -5.05
N PRO A 229 28.20 -17.23 -6.18
CA PRO A 229 28.90 -17.05 -7.46
C PRO A 229 29.02 -15.58 -7.90
N ALA A 230 30.15 -15.25 -8.52
CA ALA A 230 30.52 -13.89 -8.91
C ALA A 230 29.59 -13.29 -9.99
N ASP A 231 29.08 -14.12 -10.90
CA ASP A 231 28.10 -13.75 -11.93
C ASP A 231 26.77 -13.29 -11.31
N LYS A 232 26.20 -14.06 -10.38
CA LYS A 232 25.03 -13.62 -9.59
C LYS A 232 25.32 -12.33 -8.84
N MET A 233 26.50 -12.16 -8.24
CA MET A 233 26.87 -10.92 -7.57
C MET A 233 26.89 -9.74 -8.56
N ALA A 234 27.52 -9.89 -9.73
CA ALA A 234 27.58 -8.85 -10.75
C ALA A 234 26.17 -8.40 -11.19
N VAL A 235 25.31 -9.36 -11.55
CA VAL A 235 23.90 -9.08 -11.94
C VAL A 235 23.15 -8.34 -10.84
N ILE A 236 23.22 -8.81 -9.58
CA ILE A 236 22.52 -8.18 -8.45
C ILE A 236 23.04 -6.76 -8.21
N VAL A 237 24.35 -6.55 -8.32
CA VAL A 237 24.99 -5.23 -8.13
C VAL A 237 24.53 -4.25 -9.20
N MET A 238 24.59 -4.62 -10.48
CA MET A 238 24.17 -3.77 -11.59
C MET A 238 22.67 -3.41 -11.49
N HIS A 239 21.79 -4.41 -11.33
CA HIS A 239 20.33 -4.17 -11.28
C HIS A 239 19.91 -3.42 -10.02
N LYS A 240 20.57 -3.62 -8.87
CA LYS A 240 20.28 -2.83 -7.65
C LYS A 240 20.83 -1.41 -7.72
N MET A 241 21.98 -1.19 -8.35
CA MET A 241 22.47 0.17 -8.59
C MET A 241 21.52 0.94 -9.52
N MET A 242 21.17 0.36 -10.68
CA MET A 242 20.31 1.01 -11.67
C MET A 242 18.89 1.25 -11.16
N GLY A 243 18.30 0.29 -10.42
CA GLY A 243 16.99 0.50 -9.77
C GLY A 243 17.00 1.62 -8.71
N LEU A 244 18.14 1.89 -8.07
CA LEU A 244 18.30 3.04 -7.17
C LEU A 244 18.45 4.37 -7.94
N VAL A 245 19.00 4.37 -9.16
CA VAL A 245 19.10 5.57 -10.00
C VAL A 245 17.70 6.01 -10.45
N MET A 246 16.89 5.07 -10.95
CA MET A 246 15.49 5.31 -11.36
C MET A 246 14.61 5.82 -10.19
N SER A 247 14.91 5.35 -8.98
CA SER A 247 14.23 5.75 -7.74
C SER A 247 14.84 7.01 -7.10
N GLY A 248 15.85 7.62 -7.73
CA GLY A 248 16.66 8.70 -7.15
C GLY A 248 16.17 10.10 -7.50
N HIS A 249 16.06 10.98 -6.50
CA HIS A 249 15.58 12.36 -6.69
C HIS A 249 16.71 13.41 -6.82
N GLU A 250 17.98 13.07 -6.52
CA GLU A 250 19.12 14.03 -6.42
C GLU A 250 19.99 14.13 -7.71
N ASP A 251 19.42 14.49 -8.86
CA ASP A 251 20.19 14.66 -10.14
C ASP A 251 21.05 13.42 -10.48
N GLY A 252 20.41 12.24 -10.60
CA GLY A 252 21.10 10.98 -10.90
C GLY A 252 22.10 10.51 -9.82
N CYS A 253 22.11 11.15 -8.64
CA CYS A 253 23.01 10.80 -7.56
C CYS A 253 22.30 9.99 -6.46
N ILE A 254 23.00 9.00 -5.93
CA ILE A 254 22.55 8.16 -4.80
C ILE A 254 23.55 8.30 -3.66
N GLN A 255 23.08 8.45 -2.42
CA GLN A 255 23.95 8.47 -1.26
C GLN A 255 24.65 7.11 -1.11
N VAL A 256 25.98 7.07 -0.99
CA VAL A 256 26.76 5.80 -0.94
C VAL A 256 26.28 4.88 0.18
N VAL A 257 25.81 5.46 1.30
CA VAL A 257 25.20 4.71 2.42
C VAL A 257 24.00 3.90 1.97
N GLN A 258 23.11 4.49 1.17
CA GLN A 258 21.90 3.85 0.65
C GLN A 258 22.24 2.77 -0.36
N ALA A 259 23.15 3.04 -1.30
CA ALA A 259 23.61 2.07 -2.29
C ALA A 259 24.28 0.85 -1.64
N ALA A 260 25.30 1.07 -0.82
CA ALA A 260 26.06 0.01 -0.17
C ALA A 260 25.20 -0.86 0.77
N VAL A 261 24.28 -0.26 1.55
CA VAL A 261 23.36 -1.04 2.40
C VAL A 261 22.36 -1.83 1.55
N SER A 262 21.79 -1.25 0.49
CA SER A 262 20.79 -1.92 -0.35
C SER A 262 21.36 -3.10 -1.14
N ILE A 263 22.56 -2.95 -1.70
CA ILE A 263 23.31 -4.04 -2.35
C ILE A 263 23.62 -5.14 -1.32
N GLY A 264 24.13 -4.77 -0.14
CA GLY A 264 24.44 -5.73 0.92
C GLY A 264 23.24 -6.56 1.40
N ILE A 265 22.04 -5.96 1.49
CA ILE A 265 20.79 -6.69 1.80
C ILE A 265 20.42 -7.65 0.67
N ALA A 266 20.51 -7.20 -0.60
CA ALA A 266 20.13 -8.02 -1.75
C ALA A 266 21.01 -9.27 -1.87
N ILE A 267 22.32 -9.13 -1.69
CA ILE A 267 23.27 -10.25 -1.65
C ILE A 267 22.99 -11.17 -0.46
N GLU A 268 22.70 -10.63 0.74
CA GLU A 268 22.33 -11.47 1.89
C GLU A 268 21.07 -12.31 1.63
N HIS A 269 20.05 -11.71 1.00
CA HIS A 269 18.80 -12.41 0.69
C HIS A 269 19.03 -13.56 -0.31
N GLU A 270 19.77 -13.31 -1.39
CA GLU A 270 20.12 -14.36 -2.36
C GLU A 270 21.03 -15.44 -1.74
N VAL A 271 21.99 -15.07 -0.89
CA VAL A 271 22.83 -16.05 -0.16
C VAL A 271 22.00 -16.97 0.74
N ARG A 272 20.89 -16.49 1.34
CA ARG A 272 19.97 -17.36 2.09
C ARG A 272 19.23 -18.34 1.17
N ILE A 273 18.77 -17.88 0.01
CA ILE A 273 18.08 -18.70 -1.00
C ILE A 273 19.05 -19.77 -1.55
N HIS A 274 20.22 -19.36 -2.02
CA HIS A 274 21.27 -20.24 -2.56
C HIS A 274 21.73 -21.32 -1.56
N ASN A 275 21.90 -20.96 -0.28
CA ASN A 275 22.25 -21.95 0.75
C ASN A 275 21.10 -22.89 1.10
N PHE A 276 19.84 -22.41 1.08
CA PHE A 276 18.68 -23.28 1.23
C PHE A 276 18.59 -24.29 0.08
N LEU A 277 18.81 -23.84 -1.16
CA LEU A 277 18.81 -24.70 -2.36
C LEU A 277 19.96 -25.70 -2.35
N LYS A 278 21.18 -25.28 -1.99
CA LYS A 278 22.31 -26.20 -1.79
C LYS A 278 21.99 -27.26 -0.75
N ARG A 279 21.43 -26.89 0.42
CA ARG A 279 20.98 -27.85 1.44
C ARG A 279 19.88 -28.80 0.94
N SER A 280 19.00 -28.35 0.03
CA SER A 280 18.00 -29.22 -0.60
C SER A 280 18.61 -30.18 -1.63
N ARG A 281 19.53 -29.71 -2.48
CA ARG A 281 20.21 -30.50 -3.53
C ARG A 281 21.23 -31.49 -2.94
N LYS A 282 21.92 -31.16 -1.83
CA LYS A 282 22.92 -32.05 -1.18
C LYS A 282 22.35 -33.32 -0.53
N ASN A 283 21.02 -33.51 -0.48
CA ASN A 283 20.42 -34.77 -0.02
C ASN A 283 20.76 -36.00 -0.88
N ASN A 284 21.37 -35.79 -2.06
CA ASN A 284 21.66 -36.83 -3.05
C ASN A 284 23.17 -37.05 -3.35
N ALA A 285 24.11 -36.26 -2.82
CA ALA A 285 25.55 -36.44 -3.13
C ALA A 285 26.51 -35.92 -2.05
N GLU A 286 27.57 -36.72 -1.81
CA GLU A 286 28.86 -36.38 -1.18
C GLU A 286 28.83 -35.76 0.24
N ASP A 287 28.89 -36.62 1.27
CA ASP A 287 29.27 -36.27 2.66
C ASP A 287 30.24 -37.35 3.20
N SER A 288 31.15 -37.00 4.12
CA SER A 288 32.18 -37.91 4.67
C SER A 288 31.63 -38.87 5.74
N GLU A 289 32.28 -40.01 5.99
CA GLU A 289 31.70 -41.12 6.78
C GLU A 289 31.29 -40.78 8.22
N GLU A 290 32.04 -39.95 8.94
CA GLU A 290 31.67 -39.53 10.30
C GLU A 290 30.47 -38.57 10.28
N GLU A 291 30.48 -37.56 9.40
CA GLU A 291 29.31 -36.72 9.17
C GLU A 291 28.11 -37.56 8.72
N LEU A 292 28.33 -38.62 7.93
CA LEU A 292 27.31 -39.53 7.44
C LEU A 292 26.65 -40.30 8.59
N LYS A 293 27.39 -40.70 9.63
CA LYS A 293 26.84 -41.37 10.83
C LYS A 293 25.91 -40.45 11.61
N ASP A 294 26.34 -39.22 11.92
CA ASP A 294 25.51 -38.24 12.63
C ASP A 294 24.31 -37.78 11.81
N LYS A 295 24.51 -37.53 10.51
CA LYS A 295 23.43 -37.21 9.57
C LYS A 295 22.47 -38.39 9.43
N GLN A 296 22.92 -39.65 9.47
CA GLN A 296 22.04 -40.82 9.53
C GLN A 296 21.25 -40.93 10.83
N LEU A 297 21.83 -40.63 11.99
CA LEU A 297 21.12 -40.60 13.27
C LEU A 297 20.03 -39.52 13.28
N LEU A 298 20.36 -38.30 12.81
CA LEU A 298 19.39 -37.22 12.62
C LEU A 298 18.30 -37.59 11.59
N ARG A 299 18.66 -38.19 10.45
CA ARG A 299 17.72 -38.62 9.39
C ARG A 299 16.81 -39.76 9.86
N LYS A 300 17.31 -40.71 10.66
CA LYS A 300 16.50 -41.75 11.35
C LYS A 300 15.52 -41.11 12.34
N ARG A 301 15.97 -40.12 13.13
CA ARG A 301 15.11 -39.37 14.09
C ARG A 301 14.02 -38.57 13.38
N VAL A 302 14.36 -37.86 12.31
CA VAL A 302 13.41 -37.09 11.47
C VAL A 302 12.43 -38.02 10.76
N ASN A 303 12.88 -39.12 10.14
CA ASN A 303 12.00 -40.08 9.47
C ASN A 303 11.05 -40.80 10.45
N SER A 304 11.50 -41.08 11.68
CA SER A 304 10.64 -41.60 12.76
C SER A 304 9.52 -40.61 13.12
N LEU A 305 9.85 -39.31 13.25
CA LEU A 305 8.86 -38.25 13.50
C LEU A 305 7.89 -38.09 12.32
N ILE A 306 8.36 -38.15 11.08
CA ILE A 306 7.52 -38.05 9.86
C ILE A 306 6.58 -39.26 9.74
N ARG A 307 7.07 -40.49 9.94
CA ARG A 307 6.22 -41.70 9.96
C ARG A 307 5.15 -41.63 11.05
N ARG A 308 5.47 -41.02 12.20
CA ARG A 308 4.54 -40.73 13.30
C ARG A 308 3.67 -39.48 13.06
N LYS A 309 3.63 -38.93 11.83
CA LYS A 309 2.91 -37.71 11.41
C LYS A 309 3.28 -36.42 12.19
N ARG A 310 4.34 -36.41 13.00
CA ARG A 310 4.83 -35.27 13.80
C ARG A 310 5.69 -34.30 12.97
N ILE A 311 5.13 -33.83 11.85
CA ILE A 311 5.81 -32.95 10.87
C ILE A 311 6.33 -31.66 11.54
N ILE A 312 5.59 -31.10 12.50
CA ILE A 312 6.01 -29.89 13.24
C ILE A 312 7.28 -30.14 14.06
N ASP A 313 7.47 -31.32 14.64
CA ASP A 313 8.66 -31.63 15.43
C ASP A 313 9.85 -32.01 14.56
N ALA A 314 9.62 -32.66 13.41
CA ALA A 314 10.63 -32.81 12.36
C ALA A 314 11.15 -31.43 11.89
N LEU A 315 10.24 -30.47 11.68
CA LEU A 315 10.60 -29.09 11.33
C LEU A 315 11.32 -28.32 12.46
N LYS A 316 11.11 -28.67 13.74
CA LYS A 316 11.90 -28.12 14.86
C LYS A 316 13.35 -28.64 14.83
N VAL A 317 13.53 -29.96 14.67
CA VAL A 317 14.87 -30.58 14.58
C VAL A 317 15.68 -30.02 13.39
N VAL A 318 15.01 -29.66 12.29
CA VAL A 318 15.64 -29.04 11.11
C VAL A 318 15.92 -27.53 11.28
N LYS A 319 15.36 -26.85 12.28
CA LYS A 319 15.47 -25.37 12.41
C LYS A 319 16.64 -24.86 13.27
N SER A 320 17.48 -25.72 13.83
CA SER A 320 18.56 -25.33 14.75
C SER A 320 19.68 -24.46 14.14
N GLU A 321 19.90 -24.55 12.81
CA GLU A 321 20.99 -23.82 12.12
C GLU A 321 20.49 -22.87 11.01
N GLY A 322 19.72 -21.86 11.40
CA GLY A 322 19.48 -20.69 10.56
C GLY A 322 20.68 -19.74 10.60
N ILE A 323 21.21 -19.35 9.43
CA ILE A 323 22.28 -18.34 9.33
C ILE A 323 21.80 -17.03 9.97
N LYS A 324 22.53 -16.56 10.99
CA LYS A 324 22.20 -15.32 11.71
C LYS A 324 22.22 -14.12 10.74
N PRO A 325 21.19 -13.24 10.75
CA PRO A 325 21.16 -12.07 9.88
C PRO A 325 22.41 -11.20 10.00
N TRP A 326 22.90 -10.69 8.87
CA TRP A 326 24.12 -9.89 8.85
C TRP A 326 23.86 -8.50 9.45
N GLY A 327 24.83 -7.98 10.22
CA GLY A 327 24.73 -6.63 10.77
C GLY A 327 24.77 -5.58 9.66
N ARG A 328 24.10 -4.43 9.87
CA ARG A 328 24.12 -3.30 8.91
C ARG A 328 25.53 -2.87 8.50
N ALA A 329 26.50 -2.98 9.42
CA ALA A 329 27.91 -2.71 9.14
C ALA A 329 28.55 -3.72 8.16
N THR A 330 28.17 -5.00 8.24
CA THR A 330 28.61 -6.05 7.32
C THR A 330 27.99 -5.87 5.94
N GLN A 331 26.68 -5.65 5.88
CA GLN A 331 25.95 -5.35 4.63
C GLN A 331 26.60 -4.16 3.90
N ALA A 332 26.80 -3.04 4.60
CA ALA A 332 27.42 -1.84 4.04
C ALA A 332 28.90 -2.04 3.63
N LYS A 333 29.69 -2.85 4.36
CA LYS A 333 31.07 -3.15 3.97
C LYS A 333 31.15 -3.98 2.69
N LEU A 334 30.34 -5.03 2.57
CA LEU A 334 30.29 -5.86 1.35
C LEU A 334 29.77 -5.05 0.16
N GLY A 335 28.61 -4.39 0.32
CA GLY A 335 28.02 -3.60 -0.75
C GLY A 335 28.86 -2.40 -1.16
N SER A 336 29.68 -1.82 -0.26
CA SER A 336 30.63 -0.78 -0.63
C SER A 336 31.79 -1.30 -1.48
N ARG A 337 32.33 -2.50 -1.22
CA ARG A 337 33.37 -3.08 -2.09
C ARG A 337 32.76 -3.45 -3.44
N LEU A 338 31.60 -4.10 -3.47
CA LEU A 338 30.93 -4.46 -4.73
C LEU A 338 30.57 -3.22 -5.58
N LEU A 339 30.19 -2.11 -4.95
CA LEU A 339 29.94 -0.82 -5.61
C LEU A 339 31.22 -0.16 -6.14
N GLU A 340 32.34 -0.32 -5.44
CA GLU A 340 33.67 0.10 -5.90
C GLU A 340 34.11 -0.70 -7.13
N LEU A 341 33.96 -2.03 -7.12
CA LEU A 341 34.24 -2.87 -8.29
C LEU A 341 33.36 -2.52 -9.49
N LEU A 342 32.11 -2.10 -9.28
CA LEU A 342 31.24 -1.57 -10.34
C LEU A 342 31.76 -0.23 -10.89
N ILE A 343 32.26 0.66 -10.05
CA ILE A 343 32.86 1.95 -10.47
C ILE A 343 34.18 1.72 -11.24
N GLU A 344 34.95 0.69 -10.86
CA GLU A 344 36.18 0.26 -11.55
C GLU A 344 35.91 -0.39 -12.93
N THR A 345 34.67 -0.78 -13.26
CA THR A 345 34.34 -1.59 -14.47
C THR A 345 33.23 -1.07 -15.37
N ALA A 346 32.30 -0.25 -14.86
CA ALA A 346 31.16 0.23 -15.65
C ALA A 346 31.51 1.51 -16.41
N TYR A 347 31.69 1.40 -17.73
CA TYR A 347 31.92 2.51 -18.64
C TYR A 347 30.74 2.72 -19.59
N VAL A 348 30.48 3.98 -19.95
CA VAL A 348 29.55 4.37 -21.01
C VAL A 348 30.32 4.38 -22.32
N GLN A 349 29.85 3.62 -23.32
CA GLN A 349 30.38 3.73 -24.67
C GLN A 349 29.78 4.94 -25.39
N PRO A 350 30.56 5.66 -26.22
CA PRO A 350 30.07 6.81 -26.95
C PRO A 350 28.92 6.45 -27.90
N PRO A 351 27.96 7.37 -28.14
CA PRO A 351 26.94 7.17 -29.17
C PRO A 351 27.57 7.02 -30.56
N LEU A 352 26.97 6.17 -31.40
CA LEU A 352 27.38 5.92 -32.80
C LEU A 352 27.33 7.16 -33.72
N THR A 353 26.89 8.30 -33.20
CA THR A 353 26.83 9.60 -33.91
C THR A 353 28.08 10.47 -33.71
N GLN A 354 29.16 9.96 -33.11
CA GLN A 354 30.46 10.64 -33.14
C GLN A 354 31.08 10.54 -34.53
N SER A 355 31.56 11.68 -35.05
CA SER A 355 32.37 11.76 -36.26
C SER A 355 33.72 11.05 -36.05
N GLY A 356 34.20 10.35 -37.09
CA GLY A 356 35.36 9.45 -37.01
C GLY A 356 36.67 10.07 -36.53
N ASP A 357 36.82 11.40 -36.63
CA ASP A 357 38.03 12.12 -36.20
C ASP A 357 38.09 12.40 -34.68
N SER A 358 37.07 12.01 -33.91
CA SER A 358 37.03 12.23 -32.45
C SER A 358 37.46 10.98 -31.66
N ILE A 359 38.41 11.14 -30.74
CA ILE A 359 38.91 10.07 -29.87
C ILE A 359 37.73 9.51 -29.03
N PRO A 360 37.51 8.18 -28.99
CA PRO A 360 36.45 7.57 -28.18
C PRO A 360 36.61 7.86 -26.68
N GLU A 361 35.80 8.78 -26.15
CA GLU A 361 35.88 9.19 -24.75
C GLU A 361 35.15 8.19 -23.83
N PHE A 362 35.87 7.15 -23.41
CA PHE A 362 35.37 6.15 -22.43
C PHE A 362 35.10 6.80 -21.06
N ARG A 363 33.84 7.19 -20.82
CA ARG A 363 33.41 7.83 -19.56
C ARG A 363 32.97 6.77 -18.54
N PRO A 364 33.44 6.83 -17.27
CA PRO A 364 32.93 5.94 -16.22
C PRO A 364 31.46 6.28 -15.92
N ALA A 365 30.60 5.26 -15.98
CA ALA A 365 29.14 5.36 -15.83
C ALA A 365 28.71 5.79 -14.43
N PHE A 366 29.53 5.48 -13.43
CA PHE A 366 29.31 5.81 -12.04
C PHE A 366 30.56 6.49 -11.46
N ARG A 367 30.38 7.61 -10.75
CA ARG A 367 31.50 8.40 -10.19
C ARG A 367 31.24 8.69 -8.71
N HIS A 368 32.15 8.27 -7.82
CA HIS A 368 32.07 8.66 -6.40
C HIS A 368 32.50 10.13 -6.25
N LYS A 369 31.59 10.97 -5.79
CA LYS A 369 31.82 12.39 -5.50
C LYS A 369 31.33 12.73 -4.10
N PHE A 370 31.79 13.86 -3.57
CA PHE A 370 31.23 14.44 -2.34
C PHE A 370 30.38 15.65 -2.70
N LYS A 371 29.05 15.56 -2.53
CA LYS A 371 28.15 16.72 -2.61
C LYS A 371 28.16 17.47 -1.28
N THR A 372 27.99 18.78 -1.37
CA THR A 372 28.10 19.73 -0.27
C THR A 372 26.78 20.49 -0.17
N VAL A 373 25.99 20.23 0.87
CA VAL A 373 24.68 20.86 1.06
C VAL A 373 24.72 21.80 2.26
N THR A 374 24.42 23.07 1.99
CA THR A 374 24.05 24.07 2.99
C THR A 374 22.60 23.85 3.40
N LYS A 375 22.29 23.86 4.70
CA LYS A 375 20.93 23.58 5.18
C LYS A 375 19.92 24.67 4.77
N TYR A 376 20.39 25.91 4.62
CA TYR A 376 19.69 27.07 4.08
C TYR A 376 20.71 27.96 3.35
N PRO A 377 20.31 28.83 2.41
CA PRO A 377 21.16 29.91 1.92
C PRO A 377 21.77 30.70 3.09
N GLY A 378 23.06 31.02 3.01
CA GLY A 378 23.79 31.74 4.08
C GLY A 378 24.11 30.93 5.35
N SER A 379 23.69 29.66 5.47
CA SER A 379 23.96 28.87 6.68
C SER A 379 25.42 28.37 6.74
N LYS A 380 26.16 28.77 7.78
CA LYS A 380 27.51 28.26 8.09
C LYS A 380 27.57 26.74 8.33
N LEU A 381 26.44 26.07 8.59
CA LEU A 381 26.41 24.63 8.89
C LEU A 381 26.38 23.77 7.60
N VAL A 382 27.54 23.69 6.95
CA VAL A 382 27.77 22.89 5.75
C VAL A 382 27.79 21.39 6.08
N ARG A 383 27.05 20.57 5.32
CA ARG A 383 27.13 19.09 5.39
C ARG A 383 27.65 18.52 4.07
N ARG A 384 28.83 17.91 4.12
CA ARG A 384 29.43 17.16 3.01
C ARG A 384 29.05 15.68 3.14
N TYR A 385 28.57 15.05 2.06
CA TYR A 385 28.27 13.62 2.01
C TYR A 385 28.68 13.00 0.68
N GLY A 386 29.14 11.74 0.73
CA GLY A 386 29.50 10.99 -0.46
C GLY A 386 28.26 10.48 -1.20
N VAL A 387 28.23 10.72 -2.51
CA VAL A 387 27.25 10.21 -3.47
C VAL A 387 27.97 9.43 -4.57
N ILE A 388 27.27 8.47 -5.17
CA ILE A 388 27.60 7.98 -6.51
C ILE A 388 26.74 8.76 -7.49
N GLU A 389 27.38 9.45 -8.43
CA GLU A 389 26.77 10.17 -9.53
C GLU A 389 26.73 9.27 -10.76
N CYS A 390 25.56 9.17 -11.40
CA CYS A 390 25.36 8.50 -12.68
C CYS A 390 25.71 9.46 -13.84
N ASP A 391 26.34 8.96 -14.91
CA ASP A 391 26.63 9.76 -16.10
C ASP A 391 25.34 10.22 -16.82
N SER A 392 25.38 11.42 -17.41
CA SER A 392 24.20 12.05 -18.03
C SER A 392 23.67 11.31 -19.26
N LEU A 393 24.53 10.65 -20.02
CA LEU A 393 24.10 9.82 -21.17
C LEU A 393 23.30 8.60 -20.70
N LEU A 394 23.73 7.98 -19.59
CA LEU A 394 23.05 6.84 -18.98
C LEU A 394 21.69 7.25 -18.40
N LEU A 395 21.58 8.43 -17.79
CA LEU A 395 20.32 8.99 -17.30
C LEU A 395 19.32 9.28 -18.43
N ALA A 396 19.78 9.87 -19.55
CA ALA A 396 18.94 10.25 -20.67
C ALA A 396 18.33 9.05 -21.44
N GLY A 397 18.91 7.85 -21.31
CA GLY A 397 18.37 6.61 -21.87
C GLY A 397 17.58 5.74 -20.87
N LEU A 398 17.52 6.13 -19.59
CA LEU A 398 17.10 5.25 -18.49
C LEU A 398 15.59 4.96 -18.48
N ASP A 399 14.75 5.94 -18.81
CA ASP A 399 13.28 5.83 -18.82
C ASP A 399 12.79 4.94 -19.97
N LYS A 400 13.29 5.18 -21.20
CA LYS A 400 13.05 4.34 -22.40
C LYS A 400 13.53 2.90 -22.21
N SER A 401 14.40 2.66 -21.22
CA SER A 401 15.00 1.38 -20.90
C SER A 401 14.47 0.74 -19.60
N ALA A 402 13.58 1.42 -18.87
CA ALA A 402 12.96 0.90 -17.64
C ALA A 402 12.25 -0.45 -17.89
N LYS A 403 11.65 -0.63 -19.08
CA LYS A 403 11.07 -1.89 -19.57
C LYS A 403 12.06 -3.07 -19.66
N HIS A 404 13.37 -2.82 -19.63
CA HIS A 404 14.43 -3.84 -19.66
C HIS A 404 15.05 -4.11 -18.28
N MET A 405 14.64 -3.37 -17.24
CA MET A 405 15.05 -3.66 -15.86
C MET A 405 14.37 -4.92 -15.36
N LEU A 406 15.14 -5.75 -14.64
CA LEU A 406 14.63 -7.00 -14.15
C LEU A 406 13.93 -6.80 -12.80
N ILE A 407 12.65 -7.19 -12.80
CA ILE A 407 11.82 -7.35 -11.61
C ILE A 407 11.88 -8.86 -11.29
N PRO A 408 12.78 -9.30 -10.38
CA PRO A 408 13.05 -10.73 -10.14
C PRO A 408 11.92 -11.44 -9.38
N TYR A 409 11.07 -10.70 -8.67
CA TYR A 409 10.01 -11.23 -7.83
C TYR A 409 8.67 -10.61 -8.25
N VAL A 410 7.88 -11.39 -8.99
CA VAL A 410 6.52 -11.06 -9.44
C VAL A 410 5.46 -11.44 -8.37
N PRO A 411 4.17 -11.07 -8.53
CA PRO A 411 3.10 -11.60 -7.69
C PRO A 411 3.03 -13.14 -7.74
N MET A 412 2.55 -13.79 -6.69
CA MET A 412 2.64 -15.25 -6.58
C MET A 412 1.62 -15.96 -7.47
N LEU A 413 2.04 -16.99 -8.21
CA LEU A 413 1.16 -17.86 -9.03
C LEU A 413 0.31 -18.84 -8.20
N VAL A 414 0.58 -18.96 -6.90
CA VAL A 414 -0.13 -19.84 -5.97
C VAL A 414 -0.39 -19.13 -4.63
N PRO A 415 -1.42 -19.56 -3.88
CA PRO A 415 -1.73 -19.03 -2.55
C PRO A 415 -0.49 -18.92 -1.62
N PRO A 416 -0.31 -17.80 -0.91
CA PRO A 416 0.80 -17.60 0.02
C PRO A 416 0.89 -18.63 1.16
N LYS A 417 2.07 -18.74 1.76
CA LYS A 417 2.23 -19.49 3.01
C LYS A 417 1.50 -18.78 4.15
N ARG A 418 0.57 -19.53 4.76
CA ARG A 418 -0.17 -19.11 5.95
C ARG A 418 0.74 -18.63 7.09
N TRP A 419 0.40 -17.49 7.69
CA TRP A 419 1.15 -16.88 8.79
C TRP A 419 1.04 -17.70 10.09
N ARG A 420 2.17 -17.87 10.78
CA ARG A 420 2.31 -18.66 12.03
C ARG A 420 3.28 -18.04 13.05
N GLY A 421 3.70 -16.80 12.83
CA GLY A 421 4.67 -16.07 13.66
C GLY A 421 5.59 -15.18 12.82
N TYR A 422 6.47 -14.43 13.51
CA TYR A 422 7.28 -13.35 12.94
C TYR A 422 7.97 -13.66 11.60
N ASP A 423 8.63 -14.81 11.48
CA ASP A 423 9.41 -15.26 10.30
C ASP A 423 8.73 -16.39 9.49
N LYS A 424 7.41 -16.56 9.62
CA LYS A 424 6.69 -17.77 9.18
C LYS A 424 5.40 -17.42 8.44
N GLY A 425 5.49 -17.08 7.17
CA GLY A 425 4.34 -16.83 6.27
C GLY A 425 4.81 -16.19 4.96
N GLY A 426 3.89 -15.70 4.13
CA GLY A 426 4.21 -14.97 2.90
C GLY A 426 4.71 -15.86 1.75
N TYR A 427 5.89 -15.56 1.21
CA TYR A 427 6.47 -16.25 0.05
C TYR A 427 6.88 -17.72 0.33
N LEU A 428 7.15 -18.51 -0.71
CA LEU A 428 7.55 -19.92 -0.53
C LEU A 428 8.99 -20.06 0.02
N PHE A 429 9.92 -19.23 -0.40
CA PHE A 429 11.35 -19.27 -0.05
C PHE A 429 11.93 -17.88 0.25
N LEU A 430 11.36 -16.81 -0.31
CA LEU A 430 11.84 -15.45 -0.04
C LEU A 430 11.64 -15.07 1.45
N PRO A 431 12.64 -14.48 2.13
CA PRO A 431 12.53 -14.07 3.52
C PRO A 431 11.34 -13.13 3.77
N SER A 432 10.37 -13.62 4.54
CA SER A 432 9.09 -12.95 4.79
C SER A 432 8.92 -12.65 6.27
N TYR A 433 8.59 -11.40 6.59
CA TYR A 433 8.42 -10.91 7.96
C TYR A 433 7.05 -10.24 8.12
N ILE A 434 6.35 -10.57 9.21
CA ILE A 434 4.98 -10.09 9.46
C ILE A 434 4.88 -8.57 9.63
N MET A 435 5.95 -7.91 10.09
CA MET A 435 5.99 -6.47 10.33
C MET A 435 7.19 -5.81 9.66
N ARG A 436 6.95 -4.66 9.03
CA ARG A 436 7.95 -3.73 8.50
C ARG A 436 8.62 -2.97 9.65
N THR A 437 9.48 -3.63 10.41
CA THR A 437 10.15 -3.04 11.61
C THR A 437 11.22 -1.99 11.29
N HIS A 438 11.55 -1.77 10.01
CA HIS A 438 12.63 -0.89 9.49
C HIS A 438 14.03 -1.08 10.12
N GLY A 439 14.22 -2.08 10.98
CA GLY A 439 15.45 -2.34 11.73
C GLY A 439 15.42 -1.94 13.21
N SER A 440 14.28 -1.50 13.76
CA SER A 440 14.15 -1.30 15.21
C SER A 440 14.28 -2.65 15.94
N LYS A 441 15.17 -2.72 16.93
CA LYS A 441 15.39 -3.97 17.69
C LYS A 441 14.19 -4.25 18.60
N LYS A 442 13.64 -3.22 19.24
CA LYS A 442 12.55 -3.32 20.22
C LYS A 442 11.28 -3.92 19.60
N GLN A 443 10.94 -3.49 18.38
CA GLN A 443 9.83 -4.07 17.61
C GLN A 443 10.08 -5.53 17.21
N GLN A 444 11.31 -5.88 16.81
CA GLN A 444 11.64 -7.26 16.45
C GLN A 444 11.62 -8.21 17.64
N ASP A 445 12.08 -7.75 18.81
CA ASP A 445 12.07 -8.55 20.04
C ASP A 445 10.62 -8.79 20.50
N ALA A 446 9.79 -7.74 20.58
CA ALA A 446 8.36 -7.85 20.91
C ALA A 446 7.54 -8.78 19.99
N LEU A 447 8.01 -9.04 18.76
CA LEU A 447 7.36 -9.95 17.82
C LEU A 447 7.92 -11.37 17.78
N LYS A 448 9.13 -11.63 18.29
CA LYS A 448 9.68 -13.00 18.34
C LYS A 448 8.88 -13.87 19.31
N ASP A 449 8.45 -13.25 20.40
CA ASP A 449 7.77 -13.90 21.52
C ASP A 449 6.23 -13.93 21.32
N ILE A 450 5.73 -13.44 20.18
CA ILE A 450 4.29 -13.40 19.87
C ILE A 450 3.72 -14.82 19.79
N SER A 451 2.86 -15.18 20.75
CA SER A 451 2.28 -16.51 20.78
C SER A 451 1.31 -16.70 19.61
N SER A 452 1.34 -17.88 18.97
CA SER A 452 0.41 -18.22 17.88
C SER A 452 -1.05 -18.34 18.34
N LYS A 453 -1.33 -18.27 19.65
CA LYS A 453 -2.70 -18.14 20.20
C LYS A 453 -3.12 -16.67 20.28
N THR A 454 -2.24 -15.78 20.72
CA THR A 454 -2.54 -14.36 20.98
C THR A 454 -2.89 -13.63 19.69
N ALA A 455 -2.04 -13.74 18.66
CA ALA A 455 -2.21 -13.01 17.40
C ALA A 455 -2.87 -13.85 16.28
N HIS A 456 -3.69 -14.85 16.63
CA HIS A 456 -4.24 -15.79 15.64
C HIS A 456 -5.14 -15.07 14.61
N ARG A 457 -6.02 -14.16 15.04
CA ARG A 457 -6.87 -13.35 14.13
C ARG A 457 -6.05 -12.44 13.22
N VAL A 458 -4.89 -11.94 13.67
CA VAL A 458 -3.98 -11.11 12.84
C VAL A 458 -3.37 -11.94 11.71
N PHE A 459 -2.89 -13.14 12.04
CA PHE A 459 -2.37 -14.08 11.03
C PHE A 459 -3.47 -14.48 10.05
N GLU A 460 -4.67 -14.74 10.57
CA GLU A 460 -5.84 -15.12 9.80
C GLU A 460 -6.34 -14.02 8.85
N ALA A 461 -6.28 -12.75 9.27
CA ALA A 461 -6.63 -11.61 8.42
C ALA A 461 -5.59 -11.38 7.31
N LEU A 462 -4.29 -11.50 7.63
CA LEU A 462 -3.22 -11.45 6.63
C LEU A 462 -3.30 -12.62 5.63
N ASP A 463 -3.63 -13.82 6.10
CA ASP A 463 -3.93 -14.96 5.25
C ASP A 463 -5.14 -14.69 4.36
N THR A 464 -6.18 -14.03 4.89
CA THR A 464 -7.38 -13.69 4.11
C THR A 464 -7.04 -12.73 2.97
N LEU A 465 -6.41 -11.59 3.28
CA LEU A 465 -5.93 -10.62 2.30
C LEU A 465 -4.93 -11.22 1.29
N GLY A 466 -4.14 -12.21 1.73
CA GLY A 466 -3.17 -12.90 0.88
C GLY A 466 -3.76 -13.98 -0.04
N ASN A 467 -4.93 -14.54 0.30
CA ASN A 467 -5.59 -15.59 -0.49
C ASN A 467 -6.59 -15.05 -1.52
N THR A 468 -6.91 -13.75 -1.50
CA THR A 468 -7.69 -13.09 -2.56
C THR A 468 -6.93 -13.15 -3.89
N LYS A 469 -7.52 -13.80 -4.91
CA LYS A 469 -6.89 -14.02 -6.22
C LYS A 469 -7.22 -12.85 -7.16
N TRP A 470 -6.19 -12.31 -7.81
CA TRP A 470 -6.26 -11.17 -8.72
C TRP A 470 -5.90 -11.59 -10.14
N ARG A 471 -6.38 -10.86 -11.14
CA ARG A 471 -5.88 -10.93 -12.52
C ARG A 471 -5.72 -9.53 -13.10
N VAL A 472 -5.07 -9.44 -14.26
CA VAL A 472 -4.97 -8.20 -15.03
C VAL A 472 -6.24 -7.99 -15.85
N ASN A 473 -6.87 -6.83 -15.72
CA ASN A 473 -7.93 -6.41 -16.65
C ASN A 473 -7.28 -6.04 -17.99
N ARG A 474 -7.39 -6.94 -18.97
CA ARG A 474 -6.74 -6.80 -20.29
C ARG A 474 -7.26 -5.60 -21.07
N LYS A 475 -8.56 -5.31 -21.04
CA LYS A 475 -9.16 -4.17 -21.76
C LYS A 475 -8.58 -2.84 -21.27
N ILE A 476 -8.43 -2.67 -19.96
CA ILE A 476 -7.85 -1.46 -19.38
C ILE A 476 -6.35 -1.39 -19.64
N LEU A 477 -5.62 -2.52 -19.54
CA LEU A 477 -4.21 -2.56 -19.94
C LEU A 477 -4.01 -2.13 -21.40
N ASP A 478 -4.81 -2.64 -22.35
CA ASP A 478 -4.72 -2.29 -23.77
C ASP A 478 -4.93 -0.77 -24.01
N VAL A 479 -5.85 -0.14 -23.26
CA VAL A 479 -6.08 1.32 -23.35
C VAL A 479 -4.92 2.09 -22.73
N VAL A 480 -4.43 1.66 -21.56
CA VAL A 480 -3.26 2.24 -20.89
C VAL A 480 -2.02 2.16 -21.78
N GLU A 481 -1.75 1.01 -22.42
CA GLU A 481 -0.57 0.83 -23.27
C GLU A 481 -0.59 1.70 -24.52
N ARG A 482 -1.78 1.94 -25.11
CA ARG A 482 -1.95 2.87 -26.24
C ARG A 482 -1.74 4.32 -25.81
N LEU A 483 -2.45 4.79 -24.77
CA LEU A 483 -2.26 6.13 -24.23
C LEU A 483 -0.81 6.38 -23.77
N TRP A 484 -0.12 5.34 -23.31
CA TRP A 484 1.31 5.41 -22.99
C TRP A 484 2.19 5.44 -24.25
N ALA A 485 1.89 4.68 -25.30
CA ALA A 485 2.59 4.76 -26.58
C ALA A 485 2.48 6.15 -27.21
N ASP A 486 1.28 6.75 -27.17
CA ASP A 486 0.91 8.05 -27.76
C ASP A 486 1.50 9.28 -27.04
N GLY A 487 2.35 9.09 -26.01
CA GLY A 487 3.05 10.16 -25.29
C GLY A 487 2.66 10.34 -23.82
N GLY A 488 1.63 9.65 -23.33
CA GLY A 488 1.12 9.80 -21.96
C GLY A 488 0.36 11.10 -21.75
N ASN A 489 0.56 11.76 -20.59
CA ASN A 489 -0.08 13.04 -20.22
C ASN A 489 -1.63 13.03 -20.16
N ILE A 490 -2.27 11.86 -20.25
CA ILE A 490 -3.73 11.65 -20.26
C ILE A 490 -4.08 10.69 -19.11
N ALA A 491 -5.28 10.83 -18.52
CA ALA A 491 -5.77 9.95 -17.43
C ALA A 491 -4.79 9.83 -16.24
N GLY A 492 -4.11 10.93 -15.88
CA GLY A 492 -3.11 10.92 -14.80
C GLY A 492 -1.78 10.22 -15.15
N LEU A 493 -1.61 9.67 -16.36
CA LEU A 493 -0.30 9.23 -16.85
C LEU A 493 0.62 10.45 -16.97
N VAL A 494 1.88 10.27 -16.59
CA VAL A 494 2.91 11.30 -16.76
C VAL A 494 3.18 11.57 -18.25
N ASN A 495 3.55 12.80 -18.60
CA ASN A 495 4.06 13.12 -19.93
C ASN A 495 5.40 12.40 -20.17
N ARG A 496 5.56 11.79 -21.35
CA ARG A 496 6.82 11.10 -21.73
C ARG A 496 7.96 12.06 -22.10
N GLU A 497 7.65 13.34 -22.32
CA GLU A 497 8.60 14.37 -22.70
C GLU A 497 9.04 15.27 -21.53
N ASP A 498 10.23 15.83 -21.67
CA ASP A 498 10.81 16.82 -20.77
C ASP A 498 10.22 18.22 -21.05
N VAL A 499 10.07 19.06 -20.02
CA VAL A 499 9.83 20.49 -20.23
C VAL A 499 11.12 21.11 -20.79
N PRO A 500 11.08 21.95 -21.85
CA PRO A 500 12.26 22.64 -22.34
C PRO A 500 12.91 23.46 -21.22
N ILE A 501 14.25 23.47 -21.18
CA ILE A 501 15.01 24.28 -20.23
C ILE A 501 15.08 25.70 -20.81
N PRO A 502 14.64 26.75 -20.10
CA PRO A 502 14.70 28.12 -20.60
C PRO A 502 16.13 28.53 -20.99
N GLU A 503 16.28 29.10 -22.17
CA GLU A 503 17.53 29.67 -22.66
C GLU A 503 17.97 30.86 -21.80
N LYS A 504 19.28 31.13 -21.74
CA LYS A 504 19.82 32.25 -20.96
C LYS A 504 19.40 33.56 -21.66
N PRO A 505 18.80 34.54 -20.96
CA PRO A 505 18.56 35.85 -21.56
C PRO A 505 19.87 36.51 -22.01
N SER A 506 19.78 37.31 -23.07
CA SER A 506 20.86 38.16 -23.57
C SER A 506 21.14 39.35 -22.66
N SER A 507 20.13 39.76 -21.88
CA SER A 507 20.19 40.79 -20.84
C SER A 507 21.19 40.45 -19.73
N GLU A 508 21.84 41.48 -19.19
CA GLU A 508 22.69 41.40 -18.00
C GLU A 508 21.96 41.79 -16.69
N ASP A 509 20.66 42.11 -16.75
CA ASP A 509 19.87 42.49 -15.58
C ASP A 509 19.93 41.40 -14.46
N PRO A 510 20.37 41.74 -13.24
CA PRO A 510 20.34 40.84 -12.10
C PRO A 510 18.98 40.22 -11.80
N GLU A 511 17.86 40.91 -12.02
CA GLU A 511 16.52 40.39 -11.73
C GLU A 511 16.05 39.38 -12.79
N GLU A 512 16.20 39.70 -14.07
CA GLU A 512 15.92 38.81 -15.20
C GLU A 512 16.81 37.56 -15.16
N ILE A 513 18.12 37.73 -14.94
CA ILE A 513 19.06 36.61 -14.75
C ILE A 513 18.67 35.74 -13.55
N GLN A 514 18.16 36.34 -12.46
CA GLN A 514 17.68 35.59 -11.30
C GLN A 514 16.38 34.84 -11.64
N SER A 515 15.41 35.49 -12.29
CA SER A 515 14.16 34.88 -12.77
C SER A 515 14.43 33.69 -13.70
N TRP A 516 15.39 33.83 -14.62
CA TRP A 516 15.89 32.74 -15.45
C TRP A 516 16.49 31.60 -14.62
N LYS A 517 17.38 31.89 -13.65
CA LYS A 517 17.96 30.87 -12.74
C LYS A 517 16.87 30.11 -11.97
N TRP A 518 15.80 30.77 -11.54
CA TRP A 518 14.65 30.13 -10.90
C TRP A 518 13.85 29.27 -11.89
N SER A 519 13.61 29.76 -13.11
CA SER A 519 12.87 29.05 -14.15
C SER A 519 13.60 27.79 -14.63
N VAL A 520 14.93 27.85 -14.82
CA VAL A 520 15.79 26.67 -15.09
C VAL A 520 15.76 25.67 -13.94
N ARG A 521 15.78 26.12 -12.68
CA ARG A 521 15.64 25.23 -11.51
C ARG A 521 14.26 24.56 -11.49
N LYS A 522 13.19 25.28 -11.83
CA LYS A 522 11.81 24.77 -11.92
C LYS A 522 11.65 23.73 -13.04
N ALA A 523 12.17 24.00 -14.24
CA ALA A 523 12.17 23.06 -15.36
C ALA A 523 12.95 21.78 -15.01
N LYS A 524 14.20 21.90 -14.56
CA LYS A 524 15.02 20.74 -14.16
C LYS A 524 14.39 19.92 -13.02
N LYS A 525 13.73 20.57 -12.04
CA LYS A 525 12.95 19.87 -11.01
C LYS A 525 11.79 19.08 -11.63
N THR A 526 10.99 19.72 -12.47
CA THR A 526 9.82 19.11 -13.12
C THR A 526 10.23 17.89 -13.96
N ASN A 527 11.34 17.98 -14.69
CA ASN A 527 11.83 16.89 -15.54
C ASN A 527 12.30 15.68 -14.71
N ARG A 528 12.99 15.89 -13.58
CA ARG A 528 13.33 14.82 -12.63
C ARG A 528 12.08 14.14 -12.05
N GLU A 529 11.08 14.93 -11.66
CA GLU A 529 9.82 14.42 -11.12
C GLU A 529 9.07 13.60 -12.20
N ARG A 530 9.00 14.09 -13.44
CA ARG A 530 8.49 13.34 -14.61
C ARG A 530 9.31 12.07 -14.89
N HIS A 531 10.64 12.10 -14.75
CA HIS A 531 11.52 10.95 -15.04
C HIS A 531 11.31 9.81 -14.04
N SER A 532 11.21 10.13 -12.75
CA SER A 532 10.93 9.13 -11.71
C SER A 532 9.54 8.50 -11.90
N LEU A 533 8.53 9.30 -12.26
CA LEU A 533 7.19 8.81 -12.60
C LEU A 533 7.17 7.95 -13.89
N ARG A 534 7.92 8.32 -14.94
CA ARG A 534 8.06 7.51 -16.16
C ARG A 534 8.63 6.12 -15.84
N CYS A 535 9.67 6.08 -15.02
CA CYS A 535 10.27 4.83 -14.54
C CYS A 535 9.29 3.97 -13.75
N ASP A 536 8.49 4.55 -12.85
CA ASP A 536 7.47 3.84 -12.07
C ASP A 536 6.35 3.25 -12.97
N VAL A 537 5.86 4.01 -13.96
CA VAL A 537 4.86 3.54 -14.93
C VAL A 537 5.40 2.34 -15.73
N GLU A 538 6.62 2.42 -16.30
CA GLU A 538 7.19 1.29 -17.06
C GLU A 538 7.47 0.05 -16.17
N LEU A 539 7.83 0.23 -14.89
CA LEU A 539 7.97 -0.90 -13.96
C LEU A 539 6.61 -1.55 -13.65
N LYS A 540 5.54 -0.76 -13.46
CA LYS A 540 4.17 -1.27 -13.30
C LYS A 540 3.69 -2.02 -14.53
N LEU A 541 3.88 -1.44 -15.73
CA LEU A 541 3.54 -2.09 -17.00
C LEU A 541 4.38 -3.33 -17.26
N SER A 542 5.67 -3.35 -16.89
CA SER A 542 6.53 -4.55 -16.99
C SER A 542 5.99 -5.73 -16.17
N VAL A 543 5.41 -5.48 -14.98
CA VAL A 543 4.71 -6.53 -14.23
C VAL A 543 3.37 -6.89 -14.89
N ALA A 544 2.55 -5.92 -15.29
CA ALA A 544 1.25 -6.18 -15.92
C ALA A 544 1.41 -7.04 -17.19
N ARG A 545 2.36 -6.70 -18.07
CA ARG A 545 2.72 -7.46 -19.28
C ARG A 545 3.11 -8.91 -18.98
N LYS A 546 3.82 -9.17 -17.87
CA LYS A 546 4.22 -10.53 -17.45
C LYS A 546 3.07 -11.33 -16.85
N MET A 547 2.11 -10.68 -16.19
CA MET A 547 1.00 -11.35 -15.50
C MET A 547 -0.30 -11.40 -16.31
N LYS A 548 -0.38 -10.74 -17.49
CA LYS A 548 -1.61 -10.61 -18.28
C LYS A 548 -2.21 -11.94 -18.74
N ASP A 549 -1.35 -12.93 -18.98
CA ASP A 549 -1.72 -14.23 -19.54
C ASP A 549 -1.99 -15.30 -18.46
N GLU A 550 -1.70 -14.99 -17.19
CA GLU A 550 -2.07 -15.83 -16.05
C GLU A 550 -3.57 -15.74 -15.75
N GLU A 551 -4.20 -16.87 -15.41
CA GLU A 551 -5.59 -16.89 -14.93
C GLU A 551 -5.77 -16.08 -13.63
N GLY A 552 -4.74 -16.03 -12.79
CA GLY A 552 -4.66 -15.13 -11.66
C GLY A 552 -3.55 -15.48 -10.67
N PHE A 553 -3.24 -14.51 -9.82
CA PHE A 553 -2.09 -14.45 -8.93
C PHE A 553 -2.47 -13.83 -7.58
N TYR A 554 -1.54 -13.87 -6.62
CA TYR A 554 -1.77 -13.55 -5.22
C TYR A 554 -0.73 -12.59 -4.67
N TYR A 555 -1.14 -11.77 -3.71
CA TYR A 555 -0.28 -10.80 -3.02
C TYR A 555 -0.08 -11.21 -1.56
N PRO A 556 1.07 -11.80 -1.17
CA PRO A 556 1.38 -11.97 0.25
C PRO A 556 1.39 -10.58 0.93
N HIS A 557 0.63 -10.47 2.03
CA HIS A 557 0.52 -9.24 2.81
C HIS A 557 1.39 -9.29 4.07
N ASN A 558 1.88 -8.12 4.49
CA ASN A 558 2.47 -7.90 5.81
C ASN A 558 2.08 -6.51 6.36
N LEU A 559 2.40 -6.25 7.64
CA LEU A 559 1.96 -5.07 8.37
C LEU A 559 3.06 -3.98 8.42
N ASP A 560 2.66 -2.73 8.62
CA ASP A 560 3.53 -1.76 9.30
C ASP A 560 3.57 -2.00 10.82
N PHE A 561 4.24 -1.13 11.58
CA PHE A 561 4.35 -1.32 13.02
C PHE A 561 3.06 -1.02 13.82
N ARG A 562 2.04 -0.45 13.19
CA ARG A 562 0.78 -0.01 13.81
C ARG A 562 -0.31 -1.07 13.64
N GLY A 563 -0.23 -1.82 12.53
CA GLY A 563 -1.20 -2.86 12.18
C GLY A 563 -1.87 -2.64 10.82
N ARG A 564 -1.51 -1.61 10.05
CA ARG A 564 -2.02 -1.45 8.68
C ARG A 564 -1.37 -2.47 7.75
N ALA A 565 -2.18 -3.19 6.98
CA ALA A 565 -1.72 -4.21 6.03
C ALA A 565 -1.29 -3.61 4.69
N TYR A 566 -0.30 -4.25 4.05
CA TYR A 566 0.31 -3.87 2.78
C TYR A 566 0.75 -5.11 1.97
N PRO A 567 0.51 -5.15 0.65
CA PRO A 567 1.14 -6.11 -0.25
C PRO A 567 2.68 -6.06 -0.18
N MET A 568 3.32 -7.23 -0.27
CA MET A 568 4.79 -7.34 -0.25
C MET A 568 5.44 -7.16 -1.64
N HIS A 569 4.68 -7.18 -2.73
CA HIS A 569 5.19 -6.85 -4.08
C HIS A 569 5.04 -5.33 -4.32
N PRO A 570 6.12 -4.58 -4.65
CA PRO A 570 6.12 -3.12 -4.56
C PRO A 570 5.57 -2.36 -5.78
N HIS A 571 5.55 -2.94 -6.99
CA HIS A 571 5.24 -2.19 -8.21
C HIS A 571 3.75 -2.20 -8.57
N LEU A 572 3.26 -3.31 -9.13
CA LEU A 572 1.85 -3.51 -9.44
C LEU A 572 1.15 -4.17 -8.26
N ASN A 573 0.30 -3.43 -7.54
CA ASN A 573 -0.59 -3.91 -6.49
C ASN A 573 -1.77 -2.94 -6.30
N HIS A 574 -2.83 -3.39 -5.62
CA HIS A 574 -4.10 -2.66 -5.51
C HIS A 574 -4.08 -1.46 -4.53
N LEU A 575 -3.08 -1.36 -3.63
CA LEU A 575 -2.89 -0.16 -2.78
C LEU A 575 -2.32 1.04 -3.55
N SER A 576 -1.88 0.84 -4.79
CA SER A 576 -1.19 1.86 -5.60
C SER A 576 -2.17 2.84 -6.29
N SER A 577 -1.66 3.61 -7.24
CA SER A 577 -2.37 4.61 -8.07
C SER A 577 -3.51 4.03 -8.91
N ASP A 578 -4.47 4.87 -9.35
CA ASP A 578 -5.59 4.54 -10.25
C ASP A 578 -5.20 3.58 -11.40
N LEU A 579 -4.12 3.90 -12.14
CA LEU A 579 -3.48 3.02 -13.13
C LEU A 579 -3.39 1.54 -12.69
N CYS A 580 -2.94 1.27 -11.47
CA CYS A 580 -2.81 -0.09 -10.94
C CYS A 580 -4.15 -0.69 -10.52
N ARG A 581 -5.11 0.14 -10.09
CA ARG A 581 -6.44 -0.29 -9.65
C ARG A 581 -7.32 -0.65 -10.83
N GLY A 582 -7.43 0.21 -11.84
CA GLY A 582 -8.15 -0.10 -13.09
C GLY A 582 -7.53 -1.27 -13.87
N THR A 583 -6.23 -1.50 -13.73
CA THR A 583 -5.54 -2.65 -14.35
C THR A 583 -5.70 -3.97 -13.55
N LEU A 584 -6.24 -3.95 -12.33
CA LEU A 584 -6.37 -5.14 -11.47
C LEU A 584 -7.83 -5.44 -11.11
N GLU A 585 -8.25 -6.68 -11.29
CA GLU A 585 -9.59 -7.16 -10.94
C GLU A 585 -9.54 -8.53 -10.26
N PHE A 586 -10.63 -8.97 -9.62
CA PHE A 586 -10.66 -10.30 -9.00
C PHE A 586 -10.62 -11.40 -10.07
N ALA A 587 -9.88 -12.46 -9.82
CA ALA A 587 -9.74 -13.57 -10.78
C ALA A 587 -11.01 -14.46 -10.79
N GLU A 588 -11.59 -14.72 -9.62
CA GLU A 588 -12.98 -15.17 -9.55
C GLU A 588 -13.91 -14.03 -10.02
N GLY A 589 -15.05 -14.38 -10.61
CA GLY A 589 -16.09 -13.43 -11.00
C GLY A 589 -17.45 -13.89 -10.45
N ARG A 590 -18.34 -12.94 -10.18
CA ARG A 590 -19.69 -13.22 -9.67
C ARG A 590 -20.76 -12.55 -10.55
N PRO A 591 -21.94 -13.15 -10.75
CA PRO A 591 -23.05 -12.49 -11.43
C PRO A 591 -23.48 -11.26 -10.63
N LEU A 592 -23.77 -10.15 -11.31
CA LEU A 592 -24.16 -8.89 -10.64
C LEU A 592 -25.38 -9.06 -9.73
N GLY A 593 -26.41 -9.77 -10.18
CA GLY A 593 -27.72 -9.76 -9.52
C GLY A 593 -28.35 -8.36 -9.51
N LYS A 594 -29.48 -8.19 -8.80
CA LYS A 594 -30.14 -6.89 -8.65
C LYS A 594 -29.28 -5.90 -7.84
N SER A 595 -28.78 -6.35 -6.69
CA SER A 595 -27.92 -5.57 -5.79
C SER A 595 -26.61 -5.14 -6.46
N GLY A 596 -25.90 -6.03 -7.16
CA GLY A 596 -24.65 -5.68 -7.81
C GLY A 596 -24.80 -4.76 -9.01
N LEU A 597 -25.93 -4.78 -9.73
CA LEU A 597 -26.18 -3.77 -10.76
C LEU A 597 -26.39 -2.38 -10.13
N TYR A 598 -27.11 -2.29 -9.02
CA TYR A 598 -27.25 -1.05 -8.24
C TYR A 598 -25.88 -0.56 -7.73
N TRP A 599 -25.11 -1.41 -7.05
CA TRP A 599 -23.81 -1.03 -6.49
C TRP A 599 -22.76 -0.70 -7.56
N LEU A 600 -22.82 -1.31 -8.75
CA LEU A 600 -21.98 -0.93 -9.89
C LEU A 600 -22.28 0.50 -10.38
N LYS A 601 -23.56 0.92 -10.41
CA LYS A 601 -23.93 2.31 -10.73
C LYS A 601 -23.46 3.28 -9.65
N ILE A 602 -23.70 2.98 -8.37
CA ILE A 602 -23.19 3.80 -7.25
C ILE A 602 -21.65 3.93 -7.31
N HIS A 603 -20.94 2.85 -7.59
CA HIS A 603 -19.48 2.86 -7.70
C HIS A 603 -18.96 3.73 -8.86
N LEU A 604 -19.60 3.67 -10.03
CA LEU A 604 -19.26 4.52 -11.17
C LEU A 604 -19.46 6.01 -10.83
N ALA A 605 -20.56 6.35 -10.15
CA ALA A 605 -20.83 7.70 -9.66
C ALA A 605 -19.78 8.16 -8.62
N ASN A 606 -19.35 7.28 -7.71
CA ASN A 606 -18.29 7.56 -6.74
C ASN A 606 -16.94 7.85 -7.42
N LEU A 607 -16.56 7.04 -8.42
CA LEU A 607 -15.30 7.19 -9.16
C LEU A 607 -15.27 8.45 -10.04
N TYR A 608 -16.42 8.86 -10.56
CA TYR A 608 -16.55 10.14 -11.27
C TYR A 608 -16.34 11.34 -10.32
N ALA A 609 -16.82 11.23 -9.07
CA ALA A 609 -16.64 12.22 -8.00
C ALA A 609 -17.09 13.63 -8.40
N GLY A 610 -16.28 14.66 -8.13
CA GLY A 610 -16.59 16.05 -8.50
C GLY A 610 -17.79 16.67 -7.77
N GLY A 611 -18.25 16.08 -6.66
CA GLY A 611 -19.48 16.44 -5.95
C GLY A 611 -20.61 15.42 -6.12
N VAL A 612 -20.55 14.54 -7.14
CA VAL A 612 -21.50 13.43 -7.31
C VAL A 612 -21.41 12.47 -6.11
N GLU A 613 -20.23 12.32 -5.51
CA GLU A 613 -20.04 11.49 -4.32
C GLU A 613 -20.76 12.03 -3.07
N LYS A 614 -21.31 13.25 -3.13
CA LYS A 614 -22.07 13.93 -2.05
C LYS A 614 -23.57 13.97 -2.27
N LEU A 615 -24.05 13.41 -3.37
CA LEU A 615 -25.46 13.11 -3.55
C LEU A 615 -25.86 11.89 -2.69
N SER A 616 -27.15 11.78 -2.38
CA SER A 616 -27.75 10.54 -1.90
C SER A 616 -27.59 9.43 -2.93
N HIS A 617 -27.78 8.16 -2.54
CA HIS A 617 -27.70 7.05 -3.48
C HIS A 617 -28.63 7.23 -4.70
N ASP A 618 -29.85 7.74 -4.53
CA ASP A 618 -30.77 8.01 -5.65
C ASP A 618 -30.24 9.10 -6.58
N GLY A 619 -29.59 10.14 -6.04
CA GLY A 619 -28.92 11.16 -6.86
C GLY A 619 -27.70 10.64 -7.61
N ARG A 620 -26.95 9.69 -7.00
CA ARG A 620 -25.86 8.96 -7.67
C ARG A 620 -26.39 8.05 -8.79
N LEU A 621 -27.52 7.37 -8.58
CA LEU A 621 -28.19 6.60 -9.63
C LEU A 621 -28.66 7.50 -10.78
N ALA A 622 -29.40 8.57 -10.47
CA ALA A 622 -29.90 9.52 -11.48
C ALA A 622 -28.78 10.15 -12.31
N PHE A 623 -27.63 10.44 -11.70
CA PHE A 623 -26.43 10.85 -12.44
C PHE A 623 -26.00 9.80 -13.48
N VAL A 624 -26.04 8.51 -13.15
CA VAL A 624 -25.67 7.42 -14.06
C VAL A 624 -26.72 7.19 -15.16
N GLU A 625 -28.02 7.22 -14.83
CA GLU A 625 -29.07 7.09 -15.85
C GLU A 625 -29.04 8.24 -16.88
N ASN A 626 -28.65 9.45 -16.44
CA ASN A 626 -28.49 10.61 -17.32
C ASN A 626 -27.22 10.56 -18.21
N HIS A 627 -26.33 9.58 -18.04
CA HIS A 627 -25.07 9.45 -18.79
C HIS A 627 -24.89 8.07 -19.46
N LEU A 628 -25.94 7.28 -19.63
CA LEU A 628 -25.85 5.92 -20.21
C LEU A 628 -25.17 5.89 -21.58
N ASP A 629 -25.45 6.85 -22.46
CA ASP A 629 -24.81 6.96 -23.78
C ASP A 629 -23.31 7.24 -23.69
N ASP A 630 -22.90 8.10 -22.75
CA ASP A 630 -21.50 8.45 -22.52
C ASP A 630 -20.71 7.30 -21.86
N ILE A 631 -21.41 6.48 -21.07
CA ILE A 631 -20.89 5.24 -20.47
C ILE A 631 -20.71 4.15 -21.53
N ILE A 632 -21.69 3.97 -22.43
CA ILE A 632 -21.62 3.00 -23.53
C ILE A 632 -20.53 3.40 -24.54
N ASP A 633 -20.46 4.67 -24.92
CA ASP A 633 -19.36 5.18 -25.76
C ASP A 633 -17.98 5.01 -25.09
N SER A 634 -17.87 5.29 -23.78
CA SER A 634 -16.62 5.05 -23.04
C SER A 634 -16.25 3.56 -22.99
N ALA A 635 -17.24 2.66 -22.88
CA ALA A 635 -17.03 1.21 -22.81
C ALA A 635 -16.54 0.57 -24.12
N GLU A 636 -16.91 1.16 -25.27
CA GLU A 636 -16.65 0.60 -26.60
C GLU A 636 -15.59 1.39 -27.38
N ASN A 637 -15.64 2.72 -27.33
CA ASN A 637 -14.76 3.62 -28.07
C ASN A 637 -13.81 4.41 -27.16
N ALA A 638 -13.34 3.82 -26.06
CA ALA A 638 -12.55 4.46 -24.98
C ALA A 638 -11.47 5.48 -25.43
N ILE A 639 -10.85 5.29 -26.61
CA ILE A 639 -9.81 6.17 -27.18
C ILE A 639 -10.32 7.09 -28.31
N HIS A 640 -11.39 6.73 -29.04
CA HIS A 640 -11.81 7.46 -30.25
C HIS A 640 -13.22 8.09 -30.17
N GLY A 641 -14.00 7.77 -29.14
CA GLY A 641 -15.28 8.38 -28.83
C GLY A 641 -15.15 9.71 -28.06
N LYS A 642 -16.20 10.07 -27.32
CA LYS A 642 -16.30 11.29 -26.49
C LYS A 642 -15.30 11.33 -25.32
N ARG A 643 -14.72 10.17 -24.94
CA ARG A 643 -13.79 9.98 -23.81
C ARG A 643 -14.32 10.53 -22.47
N TRP A 644 -15.62 10.44 -22.21
CA TRP A 644 -16.27 11.00 -21.00
C TRP A 644 -15.60 10.57 -19.69
N TRP A 645 -15.16 9.31 -19.62
CA TRP A 645 -14.41 8.72 -18.50
C TRP A 645 -13.15 9.50 -18.06
N LEU A 646 -12.54 10.32 -18.94
CA LEU A 646 -11.40 11.18 -18.60
C LEU A 646 -11.72 12.34 -17.63
N LYS A 647 -13.01 12.62 -17.39
CA LYS A 647 -13.46 13.69 -16.48
C LYS A 647 -13.54 13.27 -15.01
N ALA A 648 -13.40 11.97 -14.72
CA ALA A 648 -13.47 11.39 -13.38
C ALA A 648 -12.23 11.73 -12.50
N GLU A 649 -12.37 11.67 -11.16
CA GLU A 649 -11.21 11.78 -10.24
C GLU A 649 -10.32 10.51 -10.31
N ASP A 650 -10.91 9.35 -10.61
CA ASP A 650 -10.21 8.06 -10.85
C ASP A 650 -10.54 7.48 -12.26
N PRO A 651 -9.90 7.96 -13.36
CA PRO A 651 -10.29 7.62 -14.73
C PRO A 651 -10.20 6.13 -15.12
N PHE A 652 -9.13 5.42 -14.80
CA PHE A 652 -8.98 4.02 -15.24
C PHE A 652 -9.93 3.07 -14.50
N GLN A 653 -10.18 3.31 -13.21
CA GLN A 653 -11.26 2.63 -12.46
C GLN A 653 -12.64 2.99 -13.03
N CYS A 654 -12.91 4.25 -13.37
CA CYS A 654 -14.17 4.69 -13.97
C CYS A 654 -14.43 4.00 -15.32
N LEU A 655 -13.41 3.92 -16.19
CA LEU A 655 -13.47 3.18 -17.45
C LEU A 655 -13.74 1.69 -17.24
N ALA A 656 -13.13 1.06 -16.22
CA ALA A 656 -13.39 -0.34 -15.87
C ALA A 656 -14.86 -0.56 -15.45
N ALA A 657 -15.43 0.36 -14.66
CA ALA A 657 -16.85 0.34 -14.32
C ALA A 657 -17.76 0.54 -15.56
N CYS A 658 -17.41 1.47 -16.46
CA CYS A 658 -18.13 1.69 -17.72
C CYS A 658 -18.18 0.42 -18.57
N VAL A 659 -17.06 -0.29 -18.71
CA VAL A 659 -16.96 -1.53 -19.50
C VAL A 659 -17.92 -2.61 -18.98
N ILE A 660 -18.00 -2.84 -17.67
CA ILE A 660 -18.91 -3.84 -17.09
C ILE A 660 -20.37 -3.36 -17.17
N LEU A 661 -20.64 -2.06 -16.95
CA LEU A 661 -22.00 -1.53 -17.01
C LEU A 661 -22.55 -1.54 -18.44
N GLY A 662 -21.76 -1.18 -19.45
CA GLY A 662 -22.14 -1.30 -20.86
C GLY A 662 -22.45 -2.74 -21.27
N GLN A 663 -21.67 -3.71 -20.78
CA GLN A 663 -21.96 -5.15 -20.95
C GLN A 663 -23.27 -5.57 -20.26
N ALA A 664 -23.59 -5.03 -19.08
CA ALA A 664 -24.86 -5.28 -18.41
C ALA A 664 -26.04 -4.65 -19.18
N LEU A 665 -25.92 -3.40 -19.64
CA LEU A 665 -26.97 -2.69 -20.38
C LEU A 665 -27.29 -3.32 -21.75
N LYS A 666 -26.30 -3.89 -22.44
CA LYS A 666 -26.50 -4.61 -23.72
C LYS A 666 -26.88 -6.09 -23.56
N SER A 667 -26.93 -6.61 -22.34
CA SER A 667 -27.33 -8.01 -22.08
C SER A 667 -28.86 -8.13 -21.99
N PRO A 668 -29.50 -9.14 -22.61
CA PRO A 668 -30.90 -9.46 -22.37
C PRO A 668 -31.18 -9.95 -20.94
N SER A 669 -30.12 -10.26 -20.18
CA SER A 669 -30.17 -10.48 -18.73
C SER A 669 -29.00 -9.72 -18.06
N PRO A 670 -29.20 -8.44 -17.68
CA PRO A 670 -28.15 -7.63 -17.04
C PRO A 670 -27.65 -8.27 -15.74
N TYR A 671 -28.55 -8.90 -14.99
CA TYR A 671 -28.27 -9.49 -13.67
C TYR A 671 -27.37 -10.73 -13.72
N SER A 672 -27.28 -11.44 -14.86
CA SER A 672 -26.40 -12.61 -15.02
C SER A 672 -25.02 -12.28 -15.60
N VAL A 673 -24.73 -11.01 -15.91
CA VAL A 673 -23.39 -10.60 -16.34
C VAL A 673 -22.40 -10.80 -15.19
N ILE A 674 -21.29 -11.48 -15.49
CA ILE A 674 -20.23 -11.80 -14.52
C ILE A 674 -19.31 -10.60 -14.35
N SER A 675 -19.32 -9.99 -13.17
CA SER A 675 -18.39 -8.94 -12.79
C SER A 675 -17.19 -9.50 -12.03
N HIS A 676 -16.02 -9.01 -12.42
CA HIS A 676 -14.73 -9.22 -11.75
C HIS A 676 -14.29 -7.97 -10.96
N LEU A 677 -14.99 -6.84 -11.14
CA LEU A 677 -14.58 -5.55 -10.61
C LEU A 677 -14.77 -5.51 -9.08
N PRO A 678 -13.75 -5.14 -8.30
CA PRO A 678 -13.94 -4.76 -6.90
C PRO A 678 -14.80 -3.50 -6.82
N ILE A 679 -15.85 -3.52 -6.00
CA ILE A 679 -16.62 -2.34 -5.65
C ILE A 679 -16.10 -1.81 -4.31
N HIS A 680 -15.75 -0.53 -4.28
CA HIS A 680 -15.12 0.13 -3.14
C HIS A 680 -16.17 0.79 -2.25
N GLN A 681 -15.97 0.73 -0.94
CA GLN A 681 -16.74 1.43 0.08
C GLN A 681 -15.76 2.12 1.03
N ASP A 682 -15.84 3.44 1.14
CA ASP A 682 -14.78 4.26 1.76
C ASP A 682 -15.27 4.94 3.05
N GLY A 683 -14.47 4.82 4.12
CA GLY A 683 -14.80 5.41 5.43
C GLY A 683 -14.77 6.94 5.41
N SER A 684 -15.90 7.57 5.78
CA SER A 684 -16.08 9.04 5.79
C SER A 684 -15.15 9.76 6.78
N CYS A 685 -13.91 10.05 6.34
CA CYS A 685 -12.83 10.54 7.19
C CYS A 685 -12.56 9.62 8.39
N ASN A 686 -12.27 8.34 8.10
CA ASN A 686 -12.12 7.24 9.04
C ASN A 686 -11.36 7.54 10.35
N GLY A 687 -10.29 8.35 10.31
CA GLY A 687 -9.58 8.77 11.53
C GLY A 687 -10.44 9.56 12.55
N LEU A 688 -11.41 10.36 12.08
CA LEU A 688 -12.40 11.00 12.95
C LEU A 688 -13.50 10.03 13.38
N GLN A 689 -13.95 9.12 12.51
CA GLN A 689 -14.91 8.08 12.89
C GLN A 689 -14.41 7.26 14.08
N HIS A 690 -13.12 6.88 14.07
CA HIS A 690 -12.48 6.19 15.18
C HIS A 690 -12.37 7.06 16.46
N TYR A 691 -12.23 8.40 16.35
CA TYR A 691 -12.25 9.27 17.54
C TYR A 691 -13.68 9.49 18.09
N ALA A 692 -14.65 9.78 17.23
CA ALA A 692 -16.05 9.97 17.62
C ALA A 692 -16.62 8.72 18.30
N ALA A 693 -16.24 7.51 17.87
CA ALA A 693 -16.63 6.26 18.53
C ALA A 693 -15.93 5.99 19.88
N LEU A 694 -14.69 6.51 20.07
CA LEU A 694 -14.01 6.49 21.39
C LEU A 694 -14.64 7.49 22.36
N GLY A 695 -14.91 8.71 21.88
CA GLY A 695 -15.50 9.80 22.68
C GLY A 695 -16.99 9.66 22.91
N ARG A 696 -17.71 8.95 22.03
CA ARG A 696 -19.18 8.84 21.99
C ARG A 696 -19.88 10.20 22.00
N ASP A 697 -19.29 11.20 21.33
CA ASP A 697 -19.97 12.48 21.12
C ASP A 697 -20.95 12.36 19.95
N SER A 698 -22.21 12.70 20.21
CA SER A 698 -23.31 12.56 19.23
C SER A 698 -23.23 13.56 18.08
N PHE A 699 -22.57 14.71 18.26
CA PHE A 699 -22.36 15.73 17.22
C PHE A 699 -21.17 15.36 16.32
N GLU A 700 -20.03 14.99 16.92
CA GLU A 700 -18.87 14.46 16.17
C GLU A 700 -19.28 13.23 15.34
N ALA A 701 -20.10 12.34 15.91
CA ALA A 701 -20.60 11.14 15.24
C ALA A 701 -21.48 11.46 14.01
N ALA A 702 -22.33 12.48 14.09
CA ALA A 702 -23.17 12.91 12.97
C ALA A 702 -22.32 13.46 11.81
N ALA A 703 -21.35 14.34 12.11
CA ALA A 703 -20.48 14.98 11.12
C ALA A 703 -19.66 13.99 10.27
N VAL A 704 -19.44 12.77 10.76
CA VAL A 704 -18.61 11.72 10.11
C VAL A 704 -19.39 10.47 9.73
N ASN A 705 -20.72 10.59 9.58
CA ASN A 705 -21.63 9.54 9.14
C ASN A 705 -21.68 8.28 10.04
N LEU A 706 -21.41 8.40 11.35
CA LEU A 706 -21.73 7.32 12.31
C LEU A 706 -23.23 7.28 12.64
N VAL A 707 -23.91 8.43 12.56
CA VAL A 707 -25.38 8.53 12.59
C VAL A 707 -25.93 8.34 11.17
N ALA A 708 -27.13 7.78 11.04
CA ALA A 708 -27.83 7.68 9.75
C ALA A 708 -28.40 9.04 9.31
N GLY A 709 -28.36 9.31 8.00
CA GLY A 709 -28.95 10.49 7.38
C GLY A 709 -29.33 10.22 5.92
N GLU A 710 -30.09 11.13 5.30
CA GLU A 710 -30.63 10.96 3.93
C GLU A 710 -29.54 11.08 2.83
N LYS A 711 -28.51 11.90 3.10
CA LYS A 711 -27.35 12.14 2.24
C LYS A 711 -26.05 12.06 3.06
N PRO A 712 -24.89 11.84 2.43
CA PRO A 712 -23.61 11.85 3.16
C PRO A 712 -23.34 13.22 3.79
N ALA A 713 -23.02 13.25 5.07
CA ALA A 713 -22.35 14.40 5.70
C ALA A 713 -20.95 14.59 5.08
N ASP A 714 -20.51 15.85 4.99
CA ASP A 714 -19.16 16.20 4.51
C ASP A 714 -18.50 17.19 5.46
N VAL A 715 -17.88 16.64 6.52
CA VAL A 715 -17.07 17.34 7.52
C VAL A 715 -16.09 18.38 6.93
N TYR A 716 -15.57 18.15 5.72
CA TYR A 716 -14.67 19.09 5.04
C TYR A 716 -15.39 20.37 4.60
N SER A 717 -16.65 20.27 4.15
CA SER A 717 -17.46 21.43 3.76
C SER A 717 -17.99 22.17 5.00
N GLU A 718 -18.35 21.44 6.07
CA GLU A 718 -18.72 22.03 7.36
C GLU A 718 -17.57 22.84 7.98
N ILE A 719 -16.36 22.26 8.06
CA ILE A 719 -15.17 22.98 8.49
C ILE A 719 -14.84 24.14 7.53
N SER A 720 -15.05 23.98 6.21
CA SER A 720 -14.86 25.08 5.25
C SER A 720 -15.79 26.26 5.53
N LEU A 721 -17.07 26.00 5.83
CA LEU A 721 -18.04 27.04 6.23
C LEU A 721 -17.59 27.71 7.52
N ARG A 722 -17.19 26.94 8.55
CA ARG A 722 -16.73 27.48 9.83
C ARG A 722 -15.45 28.32 9.69
N VAL A 723 -14.50 27.91 8.85
CA VAL A 723 -13.31 28.70 8.51
C VAL A 723 -13.70 30.01 7.81
N HIS A 724 -14.64 29.95 6.86
CA HIS A 724 -15.14 31.14 6.16
C HIS A 724 -15.87 32.12 7.11
N GLU A 725 -16.66 31.64 8.07
CA GLU A 725 -17.26 32.48 9.12
C GLU A 725 -16.21 33.23 9.95
N ILE A 726 -15.18 32.52 10.43
CA ILE A 726 -14.12 33.11 11.25
C ILE A 726 -13.35 34.15 10.44
N MET A 727 -13.01 33.84 9.17
CA MET A 727 -12.37 34.80 8.28
C MET A 727 -13.26 36.01 7.97
N LYS A 728 -14.57 35.82 7.77
CA LYS A 728 -15.55 36.91 7.57
C LYS A 728 -15.68 37.80 8.81
N LYS A 729 -15.56 37.23 10.02
CA LYS A 729 -15.53 37.98 11.28
C LYS A 729 -14.22 38.74 11.46
N ASP A 730 -13.10 38.18 11.02
CA ASP A 730 -11.79 38.84 11.07
C ASP A 730 -11.62 39.92 9.98
N SER A 731 -12.17 39.73 8.78
CA SER A 731 -12.11 40.72 7.68
C SER A 731 -12.87 42.00 8.00
N ASN A 732 -13.84 41.93 8.92
CA ASN A 732 -14.64 43.07 9.36
C ASN A 732 -14.00 43.84 10.53
N LYS A 733 -12.83 43.40 11.03
CA LYS A 733 -12.05 44.14 12.01
C LYS A 733 -11.21 45.21 11.31
N ASP A 734 -10.89 46.26 12.05
CA ASP A 734 -9.96 47.28 11.59
C ASP A 734 -8.54 46.68 11.40
N PRO A 735 -7.87 46.90 10.24
CA PRO A 735 -6.50 46.43 10.00
C PRO A 735 -5.42 47.03 10.91
N GLU A 736 -5.59 48.25 11.45
CA GLU A 736 -4.59 48.86 12.34
C GLU A 736 -4.56 48.17 13.70
N SER A 737 -5.74 47.91 14.28
CA SER A 737 -5.89 47.11 15.51
C SER A 737 -5.63 45.61 15.32
N ASN A 738 -5.75 45.07 14.09
CA ASN A 738 -5.54 43.65 13.82
C ASN A 738 -4.95 43.35 12.43
N PRO A 739 -3.63 43.08 12.34
CA PRO A 739 -2.97 42.72 11.08
C PRO A 739 -3.53 41.49 10.34
N THR A 740 -4.31 40.63 11.01
CA THR A 740 -4.97 39.49 10.32
C THR A 740 -6.18 39.90 9.48
N ALA A 741 -6.79 41.07 9.72
CA ALA A 741 -7.95 41.53 8.96
C ALA A 741 -7.64 41.73 7.47
N ALA A 742 -6.44 42.23 7.14
CA ALA A 742 -5.98 42.37 5.75
C ALA A 742 -5.83 41.00 5.05
N LEU A 743 -5.25 40.01 5.74
CA LEU A 743 -5.14 38.64 5.21
C LEU A 743 -6.52 37.99 5.04
N ALA A 744 -7.43 38.20 6.00
CA ALA A 744 -8.79 37.67 5.95
C ALA A 744 -9.59 38.24 4.77
N LYS A 745 -9.47 39.56 4.48
CA LYS A 745 -10.09 40.19 3.30
C LYS A 745 -9.63 39.58 1.97
N ILE A 746 -8.36 39.17 1.87
CA ILE A 746 -7.82 38.49 0.67
C ILE A 746 -8.32 37.03 0.60
N LEU A 747 -8.38 36.34 1.74
CA LEU A 747 -8.63 34.90 1.81
C LEU A 747 -10.11 34.50 1.83
N ILE A 748 -11.04 35.39 2.19
CA ILE A 748 -12.47 35.05 2.33
C ILE A 748 -13.04 34.38 1.06
N ASN A 749 -12.77 34.94 -0.12
CA ASN A 749 -13.19 34.40 -1.42
C ASN A 749 -12.37 33.17 -1.88
N GLN A 750 -11.40 32.72 -1.07
CA GLN A 750 -10.52 31.59 -1.36
C GLN A 750 -10.78 30.37 -0.47
N VAL A 751 -11.64 30.48 0.55
CA VAL A 751 -12.02 29.36 1.42
C VAL A 751 -12.96 28.41 0.68
N ASP A 752 -12.49 27.17 0.45
CA ASP A 752 -13.33 26.09 -0.07
C ASP A 752 -12.95 24.73 0.55
N ARG A 753 -13.78 23.72 0.26
CA ARG A 753 -13.57 22.32 0.64
C ARG A 753 -12.17 21.81 0.28
N LYS A 754 -11.62 22.18 -0.89
CA LYS A 754 -10.32 21.70 -1.40
C LYS A 754 -9.15 22.30 -0.61
N LEU A 755 -9.27 23.55 -0.15
CA LEU A 755 -8.30 24.23 0.73
C LEU A 755 -8.16 23.49 2.06
N VAL A 756 -9.27 23.09 2.69
CA VAL A 756 -9.26 22.49 4.04
C VAL A 756 -9.16 20.97 4.07
N LYS A 757 -9.69 20.23 3.06
CA LYS A 757 -9.78 18.75 3.00
C LYS A 757 -8.48 18.07 3.46
N GLN A 758 -7.34 18.49 2.91
CA GLN A 758 -6.05 17.87 3.19
C GLN A 758 -5.52 18.13 4.62
N THR A 759 -5.78 19.31 5.18
CA THR A 759 -5.39 19.62 6.56
C THR A 759 -6.25 18.85 7.55
N VAL A 760 -7.59 18.92 7.41
CA VAL A 760 -8.53 18.16 8.25
C VAL A 760 -8.19 16.67 8.25
N MET A 761 -8.07 16.07 7.07
CA MET A 761 -7.76 14.64 6.87
C MET A 761 -6.42 14.21 7.49
N THR A 762 -5.44 15.11 7.65
CA THR A 762 -4.10 14.74 8.14
C THR A 762 -3.75 15.24 9.53
N SER A 763 -4.48 16.23 10.07
CA SER A 763 -4.31 16.69 11.45
C SER A 763 -4.65 15.59 12.47
N VAL A 764 -5.69 14.79 12.21
CA VAL A 764 -6.04 13.60 13.01
C VAL A 764 -4.96 12.51 12.95
N TYR A 765 -4.18 12.50 11.87
CA TYR A 765 -3.00 11.64 11.69
C TYR A 765 -1.69 12.34 12.13
N GLY A 766 -1.79 13.35 13.00
CA GLY A 766 -0.65 13.97 13.70
C GLY A 766 0.09 15.08 12.95
N VAL A 767 -0.50 15.64 11.88
CA VAL A 767 0.10 16.78 11.18
C VAL A 767 0.13 18.03 12.08
N THR A 768 1.34 18.43 12.44
CA THR A 768 1.60 19.68 13.17
C THR A 768 1.25 20.91 12.34
N TYR A 769 1.04 22.07 12.99
CA TYR A 769 0.80 23.38 12.37
C TYR A 769 1.74 23.70 11.17
N VAL A 770 3.03 23.34 11.24
CA VAL A 770 3.98 23.59 10.15
C VAL A 770 3.64 22.77 8.89
N GLY A 771 3.14 21.54 9.05
CA GLY A 771 2.68 20.70 7.95
C GLY A 771 1.32 21.16 7.41
N ALA A 772 0.40 21.56 8.28
CA ALA A 772 -0.90 22.14 7.89
C ALA A 772 -0.71 23.41 7.05
N ARG A 773 0.17 24.32 7.49
CA ARG A 773 0.58 25.50 6.72
C ARG A 773 1.15 25.11 5.34
N GLU A 774 1.99 24.10 5.26
CA GLU A 774 2.63 23.71 3.99
C GLU A 774 1.64 23.09 2.99
N GLN A 775 0.63 22.38 3.49
CA GLN A 775 -0.47 21.87 2.66
C GLN A 775 -1.33 23.04 2.14
N ILE A 776 -1.70 23.97 3.02
CA ILE A 776 -2.53 25.12 2.66
C ILE A 776 -1.76 26.09 1.73
N LYS A 777 -0.45 26.34 1.95
CA LYS A 777 0.37 27.15 1.04
C LYS A 777 0.29 26.58 -0.38
N ARG A 778 0.45 25.26 -0.54
CA ARG A 778 0.35 24.59 -1.84
C ARG A 778 -1.03 24.75 -2.48
N ARG A 779 -2.12 24.68 -1.70
CA ARG A 779 -3.49 24.90 -2.21
C ARG A 779 -3.75 26.37 -2.59
N LEU A 780 -3.08 27.33 -1.96
CA LEU A 780 -3.10 28.74 -2.38
C LEU A 780 -2.22 28.98 -3.62
N GLU A 781 -1.06 28.30 -3.72
CA GLU A 781 -0.21 28.28 -4.93
C GLU A 781 -0.95 27.70 -6.14
N GLU A 782 -1.70 26.59 -5.95
CA GLU A 782 -2.58 25.99 -6.96
C GLU A 782 -3.68 26.94 -7.47
N LYS A 783 -4.06 27.95 -6.69
CA LYS A 783 -5.08 28.95 -7.07
C LYS A 783 -4.51 30.19 -7.76
N GLY A 784 -3.21 30.48 -7.62
CA GLY A 784 -2.54 31.59 -8.30
C GLY A 784 -2.93 33.02 -7.86
N VAL A 785 -3.86 33.19 -6.91
CA VAL A 785 -4.42 34.50 -6.51
C VAL A 785 -3.43 35.38 -5.73
N ILE A 786 -2.41 34.79 -5.09
CA ILE A 786 -1.39 35.52 -4.33
C ILE A 786 -0.02 35.27 -4.96
N SER A 787 0.53 36.28 -5.63
CA SER A 787 1.81 36.23 -6.34
C SER A 787 3.03 36.51 -5.44
N ASP A 788 2.89 37.36 -4.42
CA ASP A 788 3.95 37.65 -3.45
C ASP A 788 4.15 36.46 -2.49
N GLU A 789 5.37 35.87 -2.46
CA GLU A 789 5.65 34.70 -1.62
C GLU A 789 5.57 34.99 -0.11
N ARG A 790 5.89 36.21 0.34
CA ARG A 790 5.80 36.60 1.76
C ARG A 790 4.34 36.70 2.19
N MET A 791 3.51 37.34 1.37
CA MET A 791 2.07 37.46 1.58
C MET A 791 1.41 36.08 1.53
N LEU A 792 1.75 35.24 0.55
CA LEU A 792 1.31 33.85 0.44
C LEU A 792 1.68 33.02 1.67
N PHE A 793 2.90 33.17 2.19
CA PHE A 793 3.34 32.49 3.41
C PHE A 793 2.59 32.97 4.66
N ALA A 794 2.32 34.28 4.78
CA ALA A 794 1.53 34.85 5.86
C ALA A 794 0.06 34.40 5.79
N ALA A 795 -0.53 34.42 4.60
CA ALA A 795 -1.88 33.95 4.31
C ALA A 795 -2.04 32.46 4.64
N ALA A 796 -1.08 31.62 4.27
CA ALA A 796 -1.06 30.20 4.63
C ALA A 796 -0.90 29.98 6.15
N CYS A 797 -0.14 30.83 6.85
CA CYS A 797 -0.01 30.79 8.31
C CYS A 797 -1.34 31.13 9.00
N TYR A 798 -2.01 32.21 8.60
CA TYR A 798 -3.30 32.59 9.14
C TYR A 798 -4.37 31.52 8.84
N SER A 799 -4.48 31.08 7.59
CA SER A 799 -5.41 30.03 7.17
C SER A 799 -5.22 28.72 7.96
N ALA A 800 -3.98 28.30 8.21
CA ALA A 800 -3.70 27.11 9.01
C ALA A 800 -4.08 27.27 10.49
N LYS A 801 -3.95 28.48 11.07
CA LYS A 801 -4.46 28.74 12.43
C LYS A 801 -5.98 28.63 12.49
N VAL A 802 -6.69 29.27 11.56
CA VAL A 802 -8.16 29.27 11.52
C VAL A 802 -8.71 27.86 11.26
N THR A 803 -8.10 27.10 10.34
CA THR A 803 -8.51 25.71 10.04
C THR A 803 -8.34 24.78 11.25
N LEU A 804 -7.24 24.92 12.00
CA LEU A 804 -6.99 24.15 13.22
C LEU A 804 -7.81 24.61 14.43
N ALA A 805 -8.30 25.85 14.43
CA ALA A 805 -9.27 26.34 15.40
C ALA A 805 -10.66 25.75 15.11
N ALA A 806 -11.18 25.91 13.89
CA ALA A 806 -12.47 25.35 13.47
C ALA A 806 -12.56 23.83 13.67
N LEU A 807 -11.52 23.08 13.28
CA LEU A 807 -11.42 21.64 13.56
C LEU A 807 -11.47 21.32 15.06
N GLY A 808 -10.87 22.16 15.90
CA GLY A 808 -10.84 21.99 17.35
C GLY A 808 -12.09 22.48 18.09
N GLU A 809 -12.94 23.28 17.43
CA GLU A 809 -14.26 23.69 17.92
C GLU A 809 -15.33 22.63 17.62
N ILE A 810 -15.25 21.96 16.46
CA ILE A 810 -16.21 20.92 16.06
C ILE A 810 -15.88 19.55 16.68
N PHE A 811 -14.59 19.24 16.90
CA PHE A 811 -14.14 17.94 17.43
C PHE A 811 -13.43 18.06 18.79
N GLU A 812 -14.15 18.54 19.81
CA GLU A 812 -13.62 18.72 21.17
C GLU A 812 -13.33 17.39 21.90
N ALA A 813 -14.18 16.37 21.75
CA ALA A 813 -13.98 15.07 22.40
C ALA A 813 -12.79 14.31 21.77
N ALA A 814 -12.68 14.32 20.43
CA ALA A 814 -11.50 13.83 19.73
C ALA A 814 -10.23 14.55 20.18
N ARG A 815 -10.29 15.88 20.36
CA ARG A 815 -9.18 16.71 20.86
C ARG A 815 -8.78 16.37 22.29
N ALA A 816 -9.75 16.12 23.17
CA ALA A 816 -9.50 15.69 24.55
C ALA A 816 -8.77 14.34 24.59
N ILE A 817 -9.21 13.36 23.78
CA ILE A 817 -8.57 12.04 23.66
C ILE A 817 -7.16 12.18 23.05
N MET A 818 -6.98 13.01 22.01
CA MET A 818 -5.66 13.28 21.44
C MET A 818 -4.68 13.88 22.46
N SER A 819 -5.13 14.79 23.33
CA SER A 819 -4.28 15.33 24.39
C SER A 819 -3.96 14.28 25.46
N TRP A 820 -4.97 13.55 25.93
CA TRP A 820 -4.80 12.49 26.94
C TRP A 820 -3.79 11.43 26.49
N LEU A 821 -3.94 10.89 25.27
CA LEU A 821 -2.97 9.98 24.67
C LEU A 821 -1.57 10.62 24.65
N GLY A 822 -1.45 11.84 24.13
CA GLY A 822 -0.18 12.57 24.06
C GLY A 822 0.50 12.75 25.43
N ASP A 823 -0.26 12.96 26.50
CA ASP A 823 0.26 13.18 27.84
C ASP A 823 0.60 11.87 28.57
N CYS A 824 -0.15 10.79 28.38
CA CYS A 824 0.29 9.44 28.76
C CYS A 824 1.61 9.06 28.07
N ALA A 825 1.73 9.35 26.76
CA ALA A 825 2.98 9.13 26.02
C ALA A 825 4.14 10.02 26.49
N LYS A 826 3.85 11.24 26.95
CA LYS A 826 4.85 12.14 27.56
C LYS A 826 5.38 11.55 28.87
N ILE A 827 4.50 10.99 29.71
CA ILE A 827 4.85 10.39 31.01
C ILE A 827 5.80 9.20 30.80
N ILE A 828 5.38 8.21 30.00
CA ILE A 828 6.18 7.01 29.68
C ILE A 828 7.53 7.38 29.06
N ALA A 829 7.54 8.33 28.12
CA ALA A 829 8.77 8.71 27.43
C ALA A 829 9.73 9.58 28.28
N SER A 830 9.22 10.30 29.28
CA SER A 830 10.07 11.04 30.23
C SER A 830 10.88 10.10 31.12
N ASP A 831 10.32 8.93 31.46
CA ASP A 831 11.01 7.81 32.12
C ASP A 831 11.90 6.99 31.14
N ASN A 832 12.26 7.58 29.99
CA ASN A 832 13.04 6.99 28.90
C ASN A 832 12.48 5.67 28.32
N HIS A 833 11.22 5.32 28.58
CA HIS A 833 10.57 4.16 28.00
C HIS A 833 9.89 4.49 26.66
N PRO A 834 9.95 3.60 25.65
CA PRO A 834 9.14 3.76 24.45
C PRO A 834 7.68 3.42 24.76
N VAL A 835 6.74 4.15 24.15
CA VAL A 835 5.31 3.80 24.24
C VAL A 835 5.06 2.47 23.53
N ARG A 836 4.34 1.59 24.19
CA ARG A 836 4.00 0.23 23.75
C ARG A 836 2.58 -0.11 24.20
N TRP A 837 1.82 -0.78 23.34
CA TRP A 837 0.46 -1.26 23.65
C TRP A 837 0.19 -2.54 22.86
N THR A 838 -0.92 -3.21 23.15
CA THR A 838 -1.41 -4.33 22.35
C THR A 838 -2.72 -3.91 21.69
N THR A 839 -2.91 -4.24 20.41
CA THR A 839 -4.20 -4.03 19.73
C THR A 839 -5.26 -5.02 20.24
N PRO A 840 -6.57 -4.74 20.05
CA PRO A 840 -7.63 -5.69 20.40
C PRO A 840 -7.54 -7.08 19.73
N LEU A 841 -6.76 -7.22 18.64
CA LEU A 841 -6.46 -8.51 18.00
C LEU A 841 -5.16 -9.18 18.48
N GLY A 842 -4.51 -8.66 19.52
CA GLY A 842 -3.32 -9.27 20.11
C GLY A 842 -1.99 -8.96 19.39
N LEU A 843 -1.95 -7.98 18.48
CA LEU A 843 -0.67 -7.49 17.91
C LEU A 843 0.00 -6.52 18.89
N PRO A 844 1.24 -6.79 19.35
CA PRO A 844 2.02 -5.83 20.14
C PRO A 844 2.60 -4.74 19.23
N VAL A 845 2.37 -3.49 19.61
CA VAL A 845 2.85 -2.29 18.93
C VAL A 845 3.87 -1.58 19.82
N VAL A 846 4.99 -1.13 19.23
CA VAL A 846 6.04 -0.36 19.93
C VAL A 846 6.47 0.81 19.06
N GLN A 847 6.41 2.04 19.58
CA GLN A 847 6.84 3.23 18.85
C GLN A 847 8.38 3.33 18.79
N PRO A 848 9.00 3.31 17.60
CA PRO A 848 10.46 3.18 17.43
C PRO A 848 11.21 4.52 17.57
N TYR A 849 10.61 5.52 18.23
CA TYR A 849 11.12 6.89 18.27
C TYR A 849 12.16 7.07 19.37
N CYS A 850 13.35 6.55 19.11
CA CYS A 850 14.56 6.84 19.86
C CYS A 850 15.42 7.92 19.15
N ARG A 851 16.28 8.59 19.91
CA ARG A 851 17.30 9.48 19.35
C ARG A 851 18.29 8.64 18.54
N SER A 852 18.59 9.08 17.31
CA SER A 852 19.43 8.30 16.40
C SER A 852 20.92 8.50 16.69
N GLU A 853 21.62 7.41 16.99
CA GLU A 853 23.08 7.43 17.18
C GLU A 853 23.80 7.27 15.83
N ARG A 854 24.94 7.97 15.66
CA ARG A 854 25.76 7.89 14.44
C ARG A 854 26.92 6.92 14.65
N HIS A 855 26.83 5.74 14.04
CA HIS A 855 27.89 4.75 14.05
C HIS A 855 28.73 4.86 12.78
N LEU A 856 29.96 5.38 12.91
CA LEU A 856 30.92 5.46 11.81
C LEU A 856 31.48 4.07 11.49
N ILE A 857 31.47 3.69 10.22
CA ILE A 857 32.14 2.49 9.72
C ILE A 857 33.12 2.87 8.62
N ARG A 858 34.36 2.37 8.69
CA ARG A 858 35.28 2.41 7.56
C ARG A 858 34.86 1.35 6.53
N THR A 859 34.53 1.79 5.33
CA THR A 859 34.40 0.94 4.13
C THR A 859 35.58 1.25 3.20
N SER A 860 35.61 0.69 1.98
CA SER A 860 36.68 0.96 1.03
C SER A 860 36.53 2.35 0.40
N LEU A 861 35.38 2.65 -0.21
CA LEU A 861 35.06 3.96 -0.80
C LEU A 861 35.20 5.13 0.18
N GLN A 862 34.65 5.00 1.40
CA GLN A 862 34.70 6.07 2.42
C GLN A 862 34.35 5.60 3.84
N VAL A 863 34.41 6.52 4.81
CA VAL A 863 33.79 6.32 6.13
C VAL A 863 32.30 6.64 6.04
N LEU A 864 31.44 5.63 6.21
CA LEU A 864 29.99 5.79 6.20
C LEU A 864 29.47 6.04 7.62
N ALA A 865 28.60 7.04 7.78
CA ALA A 865 27.89 7.29 9.04
C ALA A 865 26.53 6.57 9.03
N LEU A 866 26.47 5.33 9.51
CA LEU A 866 25.21 4.63 9.69
C LEU A 866 24.42 5.24 10.85
N GLN A 867 23.11 5.39 10.68
CA GLN A 867 22.21 5.64 11.81
C GLN A 867 21.90 4.32 12.52
N ARG A 868 21.81 4.36 13.85
CA ARG A 868 21.28 3.28 14.69
C ARG A 868 20.17 3.83 15.59
N GLU A 869 19.25 2.95 15.99
CA GLU A 869 18.36 3.21 17.12
C GLU A 869 19.25 3.36 18.36
N GLY A 870 19.22 4.54 19.00
CA GLY A 870 19.98 4.82 20.20
C GLY A 870 19.24 4.47 21.49
N ASN A 871 19.95 4.51 22.61
CA ASN A 871 19.41 4.08 23.91
C ASN A 871 18.44 5.09 24.55
N THR A 872 18.40 6.34 24.08
CA THR A 872 17.53 7.40 24.63
C THR A 872 16.29 7.63 23.77
N VAL A 873 15.15 7.85 24.40
CA VAL A 873 13.85 8.06 23.75
C VAL A 873 13.66 9.52 23.30
N ASP A 874 12.98 9.72 22.18
CA ASP A 874 12.61 11.04 21.67
C ASP A 874 11.22 11.41 22.19
N VAL A 875 11.17 11.93 23.43
CA VAL A 875 9.95 12.32 24.17
C VAL A 875 8.99 13.15 23.32
N ARG A 876 9.52 14.08 22.52
CA ARG A 876 8.71 14.94 21.65
C ARG A 876 8.02 14.12 20.57
N LYS A 877 8.75 13.25 19.87
CA LYS A 877 8.16 12.38 18.84
C LYS A 877 7.20 11.35 19.43
N GLN A 878 7.51 10.76 20.59
CA GLN A 878 6.59 9.83 21.26
C GLN A 878 5.23 10.50 21.53
N ARG A 879 5.23 11.68 22.19
CA ARG A 879 4.03 12.48 22.46
C ARG A 879 3.25 12.83 21.20
N THR A 880 3.90 13.37 20.15
CA THR A 880 3.19 13.82 18.95
C THR A 880 2.72 12.69 18.04
N ALA A 881 3.35 11.51 18.10
CA ALA A 881 3.03 10.39 17.22
C ALA A 881 2.19 9.29 17.89
N PHE A 882 2.01 9.28 19.22
CA PHE A 882 1.17 8.26 19.84
C PHE A 882 -0.31 8.34 19.43
N PRO A 883 -1.01 9.50 19.51
CA PRO A 883 -2.41 9.59 19.11
C PRO A 883 -2.71 9.04 17.70
N PRO A 884 -1.98 9.44 16.64
CA PRO A 884 -2.24 8.91 15.31
C PRO A 884 -1.81 7.45 15.17
N ASN A 885 -0.71 7.02 15.80
CA ASN A 885 -0.31 5.61 15.72
C ASN A 885 -1.31 4.69 16.43
N PHE A 886 -1.97 5.16 17.49
CA PHE A 886 -3.02 4.44 18.20
C PHE A 886 -4.27 4.28 17.33
N VAL A 887 -4.77 5.36 16.72
CA VAL A 887 -5.90 5.27 15.76
C VAL A 887 -5.55 4.40 14.54
N HIS A 888 -4.33 4.52 14.00
CA HIS A 888 -3.82 3.62 12.96
C HIS A 888 -3.72 2.14 13.37
N SER A 889 -3.78 1.84 14.68
CA SER A 889 -3.87 0.47 15.18
C SER A 889 -5.31 -0.01 15.37
N LEU A 890 -6.26 0.91 15.49
CA LEU A 890 -7.70 0.64 15.50
C LEU A 890 -8.27 0.48 14.08
N ASP A 891 -7.83 1.28 13.10
CA ASP A 891 -8.26 1.10 11.69
C ASP A 891 -7.77 -0.24 11.10
N GLY A 892 -6.50 -0.60 11.34
CA GLY A 892 -5.97 -1.92 10.99
C GLY A 892 -6.69 -3.07 11.71
N THR A 893 -7.12 -2.85 12.96
CA THR A 893 -7.93 -3.81 13.73
C THR A 893 -9.31 -4.00 13.11
N HIS A 894 -10.05 -2.92 12.84
CA HIS A 894 -11.38 -2.95 12.23
C HIS A 894 -11.36 -3.57 10.82
N MET A 895 -10.36 -3.22 10.00
CA MET A 895 -10.14 -3.82 8.67
C MET A 895 -9.86 -5.32 8.78
N MET A 896 -9.05 -5.77 9.75
CA MET A 896 -8.78 -7.20 9.95
C MET A 896 -10.00 -7.98 10.46
N MET A 897 -10.78 -7.41 11.40
CA MET A 897 -12.03 -8.01 11.87
C MET A 897 -13.04 -8.17 10.73
N THR A 898 -13.19 -7.12 9.91
CA THR A 898 -14.07 -7.13 8.75
C THR A 898 -13.62 -8.14 7.70
N ALA A 899 -12.33 -8.18 7.35
CA ALA A 899 -11.78 -9.12 6.37
C ALA A 899 -12.06 -10.59 6.74
N VAL A 900 -11.79 -10.96 7.99
CA VAL A 900 -12.00 -12.33 8.48
C VAL A 900 -13.48 -12.70 8.47
N ALA A 901 -14.36 -11.81 8.93
CA ALA A 901 -15.81 -12.02 8.93
C ALA A 901 -16.40 -12.11 7.51
N CYS A 902 -15.93 -11.28 6.56
CA CYS A 902 -16.33 -11.37 5.15
C CYS A 902 -15.96 -12.72 4.56
N ARG A 903 -14.75 -13.23 4.83
CA ARG A 903 -14.32 -14.56 4.39
C ARG A 903 -15.08 -15.70 5.08
N GLU A 904 -15.39 -15.57 6.37
CA GLU A 904 -16.27 -16.51 7.10
C GLU A 904 -17.68 -16.55 6.49
N ALA A 905 -18.18 -15.42 5.97
CA ALA A 905 -19.42 -15.32 5.18
C ALA A 905 -19.27 -15.68 3.68
N GLY A 906 -18.08 -16.08 3.22
CA GLY A 906 -17.85 -16.52 1.84
C GLY A 906 -17.66 -15.42 0.79
N LEU A 907 -17.34 -14.19 1.20
CA LEU A 907 -17.03 -13.06 0.32
C LEU A 907 -15.54 -13.02 -0.03
N ASN A 908 -15.22 -12.52 -1.24
CA ASN A 908 -13.87 -12.05 -1.54
C ASN A 908 -13.68 -10.67 -0.88
N PHE A 909 -12.55 -10.46 -0.20
CA PHE A 909 -12.25 -9.17 0.47
C PHE A 909 -10.86 -8.67 0.05
N ALA A 910 -10.80 -7.39 -0.29
CA ALA A 910 -9.57 -6.62 -0.35
C ALA A 910 -9.76 -5.30 0.41
N GLY A 911 -8.65 -4.67 0.80
CA GLY A 911 -8.70 -3.36 1.45
C GLY A 911 -7.49 -2.50 1.12
N VAL A 912 -7.74 -1.20 1.03
CA VAL A 912 -6.74 -0.13 0.95
C VAL A 912 -6.91 0.71 2.22
N HIS A 913 -6.44 0.17 3.34
CA HIS A 913 -6.56 0.73 4.69
C HIS A 913 -8.01 0.96 5.13
N ASP A 914 -8.56 2.15 4.91
CA ASP A 914 -9.89 2.63 5.26
C ASP A 914 -10.91 2.57 4.09
N SER A 915 -10.52 1.90 3.01
CA SER A 915 -11.33 1.58 1.83
C SER A 915 -11.49 0.05 1.71
N TYR A 916 -12.72 -0.47 1.74
CA TYR A 916 -13.03 -1.91 1.79
C TYR A 916 -13.72 -2.38 0.50
N TRP A 917 -13.24 -3.48 -0.08
CA TRP A 917 -13.57 -3.90 -1.45
C TRP A 917 -14.09 -5.34 -1.51
N THR A 918 -15.18 -5.56 -2.25
CA THR A 918 -15.76 -6.89 -2.54
C THR A 918 -16.43 -6.93 -3.91
N HIS A 919 -17.03 -8.05 -4.34
CA HIS A 919 -17.81 -8.08 -5.59
C HIS A 919 -19.10 -7.27 -5.47
N ALA A 920 -19.59 -6.71 -6.57
CA ALA A 920 -20.81 -5.88 -6.56
C ALA A 920 -22.03 -6.56 -5.90
N CYS A 921 -22.24 -7.86 -6.13
CA CYS A 921 -23.32 -8.64 -5.52
C CYS A 921 -23.19 -8.86 -4.00
N ASP A 922 -21.98 -8.66 -3.46
CA ASP A 922 -21.61 -8.96 -2.08
C ASP A 922 -21.66 -7.71 -1.17
N VAL A 923 -21.76 -6.50 -1.76
CA VAL A 923 -21.55 -5.21 -1.06
C VAL A 923 -22.52 -5.01 0.11
N ASP A 924 -23.81 -5.33 -0.03
CA ASP A 924 -24.78 -5.22 1.08
C ASP A 924 -24.36 -6.07 2.29
N THR A 925 -23.79 -7.26 2.05
CA THR A 925 -23.32 -8.16 3.10
C THR A 925 -22.02 -7.65 3.72
N MET A 926 -21.08 -7.15 2.93
CA MET A 926 -19.88 -6.48 3.45
C MET A 926 -20.23 -5.25 4.27
N ASN A 927 -21.18 -4.43 3.81
CA ASN A 927 -21.63 -3.22 4.50
C ASN A 927 -22.32 -3.54 5.82
N ARG A 928 -23.11 -4.62 5.91
CA ARG A 928 -23.60 -5.13 7.20
C ARG A 928 -22.45 -5.56 8.11
N ILE A 929 -21.53 -6.39 7.62
CA ILE A 929 -20.41 -6.94 8.41
C ILE A 929 -19.47 -5.84 8.92
N LEU A 930 -19.12 -4.83 8.10
CA LEU A 930 -18.20 -3.77 8.53
C LEU A 930 -18.80 -2.89 9.63
N ARG A 931 -20.12 -2.69 9.62
CA ARG A 931 -20.85 -1.97 10.69
C ARG A 931 -20.92 -2.81 11.96
N GLU A 932 -21.29 -4.08 11.85
CA GLU A 932 -21.27 -5.03 12.97
C GLU A 932 -19.89 -5.10 13.64
N LYS A 933 -18.81 -5.19 12.86
CA LYS A 933 -17.44 -5.25 13.39
C LYS A 933 -16.90 -3.92 13.92
N PHE A 934 -17.43 -2.79 13.48
CA PHE A 934 -17.14 -1.49 14.11
C PHE A 934 -17.80 -1.38 15.49
N VAL A 935 -19.07 -1.78 15.60
CA VAL A 935 -19.81 -1.76 16.87
C VAL A 935 -19.26 -2.79 17.85
N GLU A 936 -18.87 -3.99 17.39
CA GLU A 936 -18.18 -5.01 18.18
C GLU A 936 -16.88 -4.47 18.78
N LEU A 937 -16.06 -3.79 17.97
CA LEU A 937 -14.81 -3.15 18.42
C LEU A 937 -15.06 -2.06 19.48
N TYR A 938 -15.97 -1.11 19.21
CA TYR A 938 -16.22 0.02 20.11
C TYR A 938 -17.13 -0.26 21.30
N SER A 939 -17.68 -1.48 21.39
CA SER A 939 -18.33 -1.99 22.59
C SER A 939 -17.33 -2.36 23.69
N THR A 940 -16.04 -2.58 23.38
CA THR A 940 -15.00 -2.82 24.40
C THR A 940 -14.49 -1.51 25.02
N PRO A 941 -13.99 -1.53 26.26
CA PRO A 941 -13.52 -0.33 26.96
C PRO A 941 -12.08 0.04 26.57
N ILE A 942 -11.86 0.32 25.27
CA ILE A 942 -10.53 0.48 24.63
C ILE A 942 -9.59 1.47 25.37
N LEU A 943 -10.12 2.59 25.89
CA LEU A 943 -9.29 3.60 26.57
C LEU A 943 -8.97 3.20 28.02
N GLU A 944 -9.88 2.49 28.68
CA GLU A 944 -9.69 1.99 30.04
C GLU A 944 -8.75 0.77 30.04
N ASP A 945 -8.92 -0.15 29.08
CA ASP A 945 -8.00 -1.28 28.82
C ASP A 945 -6.56 -0.77 28.58
N LEU A 946 -6.41 0.31 27.80
CA LEU A 946 -5.13 0.96 27.55
C LEU A 946 -4.54 1.59 28.83
N LEU A 947 -5.36 2.29 29.62
CA LEU A 947 -4.94 2.91 30.88
C LEU A 947 -4.51 1.86 31.90
N GLN A 948 -5.28 0.78 32.06
CA GLN A 948 -4.94 -0.35 32.92
C GLN A 948 -3.63 -0.99 32.46
N SER A 949 -3.47 -1.27 31.16
CA SER A 949 -2.24 -1.85 30.60
C SER A 949 -1.02 -0.95 30.85
N PHE A 950 -1.17 0.38 30.83
CA PHE A 950 -0.13 1.32 31.22
C PHE A 950 0.18 1.29 32.73
N GLN A 951 -0.84 1.25 33.60
CA GLN A 951 -0.67 1.14 35.05
C GLN A 951 0.03 -0.17 35.45
N GLU A 952 -0.36 -1.30 34.86
CA GLU A 952 0.30 -2.61 35.04
C GLU A 952 1.74 -2.63 34.51
N SER A 953 1.99 -1.99 33.35
CA SER A 953 3.32 -1.95 32.73
C SER A 953 4.29 -0.97 33.40
N TYR A 954 3.76 0.01 34.15
CA TYR A 954 4.51 1.13 34.73
C TYR A 954 3.93 1.54 36.11
N PRO A 955 3.93 0.66 37.13
CA PRO A 955 3.24 0.90 38.41
C PRO A 955 3.77 2.10 39.21
N ASN A 956 4.96 2.60 38.89
CA ASN A 956 5.57 3.78 39.51
C ASN A 956 5.15 5.11 38.82
N LEU A 957 4.39 5.06 37.72
CA LEU A 957 3.99 6.24 36.94
C LEU A 957 2.50 6.56 37.16
N VAL A 958 2.20 7.82 37.48
CA VAL A 958 0.82 8.30 37.65
C VAL A 958 0.30 8.83 36.31
N PHE A 959 -0.83 8.27 35.86
CA PHE A 959 -1.46 8.61 34.59
C PHE A 959 -2.73 9.47 34.78
N PRO A 960 -3.04 10.40 33.87
CA PRO A 960 -4.31 11.13 33.89
C PRO A 960 -5.50 10.18 33.65
N PRO A 961 -6.68 10.44 34.25
CA PRO A 961 -7.89 9.65 34.01
C PRO A 961 -8.34 9.79 32.55
N VAL A 962 -9.04 8.77 32.04
CA VAL A 962 -9.66 8.78 30.71
C VAL A 962 -10.62 9.99 30.59
N PRO A 963 -10.66 10.72 29.45
CA PRO A 963 -11.63 11.77 29.22
C PRO A 963 -13.08 11.27 29.37
N LYS A 964 -13.99 12.16 29.79
CA LYS A 964 -15.42 11.84 29.81
C LYS A 964 -15.90 11.54 28.39
N ARG A 965 -16.78 10.54 28.27
CA ARG A 965 -17.49 10.23 27.03
C ARG A 965 -18.85 10.93 26.99
N GLY A 966 -19.35 11.17 25.79
CA GLY A 966 -20.73 11.56 25.53
C GLY A 966 -21.70 10.37 25.56
N ASP A 967 -22.88 10.57 24.98
CA ASP A 967 -24.06 9.71 25.08
C ASP A 967 -24.36 8.86 23.82
N PHE A 968 -23.57 8.98 22.75
CA PHE A 968 -23.84 8.33 21.46
C PHE A 968 -23.96 6.79 21.58
N ASP A 969 -25.12 6.25 21.19
CA ASP A 969 -25.30 4.79 21.04
C ASP A 969 -24.68 4.33 19.71
N LEU A 970 -23.59 3.58 19.85
CA LEU A 970 -22.88 2.94 18.74
C LEU A 970 -23.78 2.07 17.85
N LYS A 971 -24.93 1.58 18.34
CA LYS A 971 -25.88 0.81 17.53
C LYS A 971 -26.47 1.61 16.37
N GLU A 972 -26.49 2.94 16.42
CA GLU A 972 -26.94 3.76 15.29
C GLU A 972 -26.03 3.60 14.05
N VAL A 973 -24.76 3.22 14.24
CA VAL A 973 -23.82 2.90 13.16
C VAL A 973 -24.34 1.75 12.30
N LEU A 974 -25.11 0.81 12.87
CA LEU A 974 -25.72 -0.31 12.13
C LEU A 974 -26.75 0.17 11.08
N LYS A 975 -27.37 1.34 11.32
CA LYS A 975 -28.35 1.97 10.42
C LYS A 975 -27.69 2.96 9.44
N SER A 976 -26.48 3.44 9.72
CA SER A 976 -25.84 4.44 8.86
C SER A 976 -25.47 3.84 7.50
N HIS A 977 -26.12 4.32 6.44
CA HIS A 977 -25.83 3.96 5.06
C HIS A 977 -24.60 4.67 4.50
N TYR A 978 -24.12 5.74 5.15
CA TYR A 978 -23.00 6.56 4.66
C TYR A 978 -21.73 6.46 5.53
N PHE A 979 -21.73 5.58 6.54
CA PHE A 979 -20.54 5.31 7.37
C PHE A 979 -19.32 4.94 6.50
N PHE A 980 -19.48 3.95 5.63
CA PHE A 980 -18.64 3.65 4.47
C PHE A 980 -19.56 3.71 3.24
N ASN A 981 -19.16 4.39 2.16
CA ASN A 981 -20.03 4.61 0.99
C ASN A 981 -19.28 4.86 -0.33
#